data_AF-A0A151GUR4-F1
#
_entry.id   AF-A0A151GUR4-F1
#
_cell.length_a   1.000
_cell.length_b   1.000
_cell.length_c   1.000
_cell.angle_alpha   90.00
_cell.angle_beta   90.00
_cell.angle_gamma   90.00
#
_symmetry.space_group_name_H-M   'P 1'
#
loop_
_entity.id
_entity.type
_entity.pdbx_description
1 polymer ?
#
loop_
_entity_poly.entity_id
_entity_poly.type
_entity_poly.pdbx_seq_one_letter_code
_entity_poly.pdbx_strand_id
1 'polypeptide(L)'
;MPSAKLLITCLVAGSQYLIHPRKLASIQETINPDAILPVTLLDTQEIYGDLEATLRLFDAVDDVFIPEFGFVVVEKPGTNSSAVSGQRHLALLGKQLYHLAWDEVDVVASSELGHLPSGPYIPHGPNLHQSWKLYEDEFDAFSVGVILENVTRVGDFRALSSLSASGAHRFIPVPSLLYSLFASVEKPLSGMRVSIPDSSALQGVQTSISSRAWHSLHSGPAAVTSTLGRRLMDLGAIAVGKTKSSQFGDGSDSSGGAAGAGAGAAGYGWLRAAFGFDELGGLGETATSHGVLSLRMTPGLLPLEGSQVNSQNLVSAGVLGRDVLELSNIVSASVNRSAWEDIPLPRRLVYPVDLFDPPSSEQRRDLLSAFVKTLENSLGIKAETFNISARWTESRPAEARGQSLQAYMQVAPFRAYCYEFYHAYDEFRDRYEAEFGHGPYLEATVQHRWKIGETVTEQEYREYGQRIGVFRKWFNIHVMNVTAGAPQAAMILPFDRDGPSYKDEKPRAPASPQGVTAELLSAVLQTPQMMAPFAQLPYKSRVSGRKEYHAVHGSIMGIQGGGPTVISTVQKALESALWRSRVDVGRLAFPVGNNSRNVDDSGSAGKANYALSKHSRAARRATSPGINTDKSLKDVDLPSSTAVGIPSSARPSILAVHGSAGVQKKSKPVRKGRLSAKARRRHERGLEMAEAVTERTGKKIKRSFERARNIQSRAKTWEEVNRVAEEAEEGGRALQRNAFAALDDDEHGGQEEDGDDKGWATDEDSSGSTSKAAEDAQSLPVSGVPIPAGRDDDDDEIL
;
A
#
# COMPACT_ATOMS: atom_id res chain seq x y z
N MET A 1 -4.22 0.38 -45.33
CA MET A 1 -3.90 0.75 -43.94
C MET A 1 -5.20 0.73 -43.14
N PRO A 2 -5.23 0.26 -41.89
CA PRO A 2 -6.39 0.46 -41.02
C PRO A 2 -6.57 1.95 -40.73
N SER A 3 -7.81 2.43 -40.66
CA SER A 3 -8.09 3.83 -40.32
C SER A 3 -7.63 4.12 -38.89
N ALA A 4 -6.81 5.15 -38.72
CA ALA A 4 -6.33 5.57 -37.40
C ALA A 4 -7.48 6.21 -36.61
N LYS A 5 -8.24 5.39 -35.87
CA LYS A 5 -9.31 5.86 -34.97
C LYS A 5 -8.78 6.98 -34.09
N LEU A 6 -9.38 8.17 -34.16
CA LEU A 6 -9.03 9.28 -33.28
C LEU A 6 -9.34 8.87 -31.83
N LEU A 7 -8.40 9.11 -30.91
CA LEU A 7 -8.67 8.97 -29.47
C LEU A 7 -9.25 10.30 -28.99
N ILE A 8 -10.44 10.26 -28.40
CA ILE A 8 -11.15 11.45 -27.94
C ILE A 8 -11.01 11.52 -26.42
N THR A 9 -10.50 12.65 -25.91
CA THR A 9 -10.40 12.91 -24.47
C THR A 9 -11.24 14.10 -24.07
N CYS A 10 -11.86 14.03 -22.90
CA CYS A 10 -12.70 15.06 -22.31
C CYS A 10 -12.28 15.38 -20.87
N LEU A 11 -12.87 16.40 -20.27
CA LEU A 11 -12.65 16.82 -18.90
C LEU A 11 -13.95 16.70 -18.11
N VAL A 12 -13.93 15.99 -16.97
CA VAL A 12 -15.06 15.88 -16.04
C VAL A 12 -14.56 16.25 -14.65
N ALA A 13 -15.19 17.24 -14.01
CA ALA A 13 -14.80 17.79 -12.70
C ALA A 13 -13.32 18.25 -12.56
N GLY A 14 -12.62 18.48 -13.67
CA GLY A 14 -11.18 18.78 -13.68
C GLY A 14 -10.27 17.55 -13.82
N SER A 15 -10.80 16.33 -13.73
CA SER A 15 -10.10 15.11 -14.13
C SER A 15 -10.21 14.89 -15.65
N GLN A 16 -9.14 14.41 -16.29
CA GLN A 16 -9.15 14.09 -17.72
C GLN A 16 -9.54 12.62 -17.94
N TYR A 17 -10.41 12.38 -18.92
CA TYR A 17 -10.92 11.05 -19.29
C TYR A 17 -10.74 10.79 -20.78
N LEU A 18 -10.47 9.54 -21.11
CA LEU A 18 -10.52 8.97 -22.45
C LEU A 18 -11.92 8.38 -22.68
N ILE A 19 -12.56 8.79 -23.78
CA ILE A 19 -13.74 8.14 -24.32
C ILE A 19 -13.24 6.91 -25.10
N HIS A 20 -13.55 5.71 -24.62
CA HIS A 20 -12.97 4.49 -25.17
C HIS A 20 -13.37 4.28 -26.67
N PRO A 21 -12.44 3.99 -27.61
CA PRO A 21 -12.72 3.96 -29.05
C PRO A 21 -13.71 2.87 -29.52
N ARG A 22 -14.06 1.91 -28.67
CA ARG A 22 -15.14 0.93 -28.92
C ARG A 22 -16.48 1.50 -28.47
N LYS A 23 -17.39 1.76 -29.42
CA LYS A 23 -18.83 1.89 -29.13
C LYS A 23 -19.34 0.57 -28.53
N LEU A 24 -20.16 0.66 -27.47
CA LEU A 24 -20.80 -0.49 -26.83
C LEU A 24 -22.31 -0.49 -27.02
N ALA A 25 -22.96 0.66 -26.85
CA ALA A 25 -24.41 0.79 -26.95
C ALA A 25 -24.81 2.07 -27.71
N SER A 26 -26.11 2.31 -27.85
CA SER A 26 -26.64 3.65 -28.13
C SER A 26 -27.67 4.01 -27.06
N ILE A 27 -27.88 5.30 -26.82
CA ILE A 27 -29.01 5.83 -26.03
C ILE A 27 -30.14 6.30 -26.96
N GLN A 28 -31.35 6.45 -26.43
CA GLN A 28 -32.52 6.95 -27.17
C GLN A 28 -32.48 8.49 -27.32
N GLU A 29 -31.87 9.18 -26.35
CA GLU A 29 -31.85 10.63 -26.25
C GLU A 29 -30.84 11.27 -27.20
N THR A 30 -31.26 12.35 -27.87
CA THR A 30 -30.41 13.10 -28.81
C THR A 30 -29.47 14.04 -28.07
N ILE A 31 -28.29 13.55 -27.68
CA ILE A 31 -27.19 14.37 -27.16
C ILE A 31 -26.45 15.04 -28.34
N ASN A 32 -26.16 16.34 -28.22
CA ASN A 32 -25.28 17.05 -29.13
C ASN A 32 -23.86 16.45 -29.07
N PRO A 33 -23.21 16.04 -30.20
CA PRO A 33 -21.87 15.45 -30.17
C PRO A 33 -20.80 16.24 -29.40
N ASP A 34 -20.89 17.57 -29.36
CA ASP A 34 -19.95 18.43 -28.62
C ASP A 34 -20.18 18.45 -27.09
N ALA A 35 -21.30 17.89 -26.60
CA ALA A 35 -21.68 17.92 -25.20
C ALA A 35 -21.06 16.76 -24.41
N ILE A 36 -20.02 17.05 -23.64
CA ILE A 36 -19.43 16.12 -22.66
C ILE A 36 -20.46 15.92 -21.53
N LEU A 37 -21.17 14.78 -21.56
CA LEU A 37 -22.11 14.38 -20.51
C LEU A 37 -21.59 13.11 -19.81
N PRO A 38 -21.14 13.18 -18.56
CA PRO A 38 -20.85 11.98 -17.78
C PRO A 38 -22.16 11.32 -17.35
N VAL A 39 -22.29 10.01 -17.55
CA VAL A 39 -23.51 9.25 -17.19
C VAL A 39 -23.18 7.97 -16.43
N THR A 40 -24.06 7.50 -15.55
CA THR A 40 -23.97 6.17 -14.93
C THR A 40 -24.96 5.22 -15.60
N LEU A 41 -24.47 4.11 -16.16
CA LEU A 41 -25.33 3.00 -16.62
C LEU A 41 -25.71 2.15 -15.41
N LEU A 42 -27.00 1.86 -15.23
CA LEU A 42 -27.56 1.09 -14.11
C LEU A 42 -28.70 0.16 -14.57
N ASP A 43 -28.91 -0.92 -13.83
CA ASP A 43 -30.08 -1.79 -13.97
C ASP A 43 -31.31 -1.20 -13.26
N THR A 44 -32.52 -1.52 -13.75
CA THR A 44 -33.81 -1.12 -13.17
C THR A 44 -33.88 -1.27 -11.63
N GLN A 45 -33.27 -2.31 -11.07
CA GLN A 45 -33.24 -2.54 -9.61
C GLN A 45 -32.28 -1.58 -8.87
N GLU A 46 -31.16 -1.20 -9.47
CA GLU A 46 -30.21 -0.24 -8.91
C GLU A 46 -30.77 1.20 -8.95
N ILE A 47 -31.61 1.50 -9.94
CA ILE A 47 -32.24 2.82 -10.14
C ILE A 47 -33.43 3.03 -9.19
N TYR A 48 -34.27 2.02 -9.00
CA TYR A 48 -35.50 2.11 -8.19
C TYR A 48 -35.38 1.49 -6.78
N GLY A 49 -34.18 1.02 -6.41
CA GLY A 49 -33.76 0.75 -5.04
C GLY A 49 -33.21 2.00 -4.34
N ASP A 50 -32.16 1.86 -3.53
CA ASP A 50 -31.44 3.00 -2.95
C ASP A 50 -30.33 3.47 -3.90
N LEU A 51 -30.72 4.22 -4.93
CA LEU A 51 -29.80 4.79 -5.94
C LEU A 51 -28.67 5.61 -5.29
N GLU A 52 -28.95 6.37 -4.25
CA GLU A 52 -27.98 7.24 -3.60
C GLU A 52 -26.95 6.42 -2.80
N ALA A 53 -27.35 5.29 -2.19
CA ALA A 53 -26.41 4.32 -1.63
C ALA A 53 -25.57 3.64 -2.73
N THR A 54 -26.16 3.27 -3.87
CA THR A 54 -25.43 2.68 -5.01
C THR A 54 -24.36 3.63 -5.57
N LEU A 55 -24.70 4.89 -5.81
CA LEU A 55 -23.76 5.90 -6.32
C LEU A 55 -22.64 6.20 -5.30
N ARG A 56 -22.94 6.19 -3.99
CA ARG A 56 -21.92 6.31 -2.93
C ARG A 56 -21.05 5.08 -2.80
N LEU A 57 -21.58 3.88 -3.07
CA LEU A 57 -20.78 2.66 -3.12
C LEU A 57 -19.79 2.74 -4.29
N PHE A 58 -20.23 3.19 -5.47
CA PHE A 58 -19.37 3.39 -6.64
C PHE A 58 -18.22 4.37 -6.36
N ASP A 59 -18.53 5.54 -5.78
CA ASP A 59 -17.55 6.55 -5.33
C ASP A 59 -16.57 6.04 -4.25
N ALA A 60 -17.00 5.06 -3.43
CA ALA A 60 -16.18 4.48 -2.37
C ALA A 60 -15.29 3.29 -2.82
N VAL A 61 -15.59 2.65 -3.95
CA VAL A 61 -14.85 1.45 -4.42
C VAL A 61 -14.07 1.66 -5.72
N ASP A 62 -14.43 2.64 -6.54
CA ASP A 62 -13.77 2.91 -7.82
C ASP A 62 -13.27 4.35 -7.93
N ASP A 63 -11.99 4.48 -8.24
CA ASP A 63 -11.27 5.74 -8.38
C ASP A 63 -11.45 6.42 -9.76
N VAL A 64 -12.10 5.74 -10.71
CA VAL A 64 -12.43 6.28 -12.04
C VAL A 64 -13.80 6.97 -12.02
N PHE A 65 -14.76 6.39 -11.30
CA PHE A 65 -16.01 7.05 -10.93
C PHE A 65 -15.74 8.32 -10.09
N ILE A 66 -16.64 9.30 -10.24
CA ILE A 66 -16.74 10.53 -9.43
C ILE A 66 -18.22 10.95 -9.39
N PRO A 67 -18.68 11.73 -8.39
CA PRO A 67 -20.09 12.02 -8.18
C PRO A 67 -20.79 12.67 -9.38
N GLU A 68 -20.06 13.35 -10.26
CA GLU A 68 -20.56 13.95 -11.50
C GLU A 68 -21.16 12.95 -12.49
N PHE A 69 -20.68 11.69 -12.54
CA PHE A 69 -21.34 10.64 -13.34
C PHE A 69 -22.74 10.33 -12.82
N GLY A 70 -22.96 10.50 -11.51
CA GLY A 70 -24.24 10.29 -10.85
C GLY A 70 -25.29 11.38 -11.07
N PHE A 71 -25.14 12.34 -11.99
CA PHE A 71 -26.20 13.31 -12.33
C PHE A 71 -27.18 12.81 -13.40
N VAL A 72 -26.71 11.99 -14.33
CA VAL A 72 -27.51 11.40 -15.40
C VAL A 72 -27.38 9.89 -15.34
N VAL A 73 -28.51 9.21 -15.19
CA VAL A 73 -28.58 7.75 -15.11
C VAL A 73 -29.15 7.22 -16.42
N VAL A 74 -28.53 6.18 -16.97
CA VAL A 74 -29.04 5.44 -18.13
C VAL A 74 -29.60 4.10 -17.65
N GLU A 75 -30.86 3.82 -17.94
CA GLU A 75 -31.50 2.54 -17.65
C GLU A 75 -31.18 1.50 -18.74
N LYS A 76 -30.70 0.32 -18.31
CA LYS A 76 -30.56 -0.88 -19.15
C LYS A 76 -31.94 -1.46 -19.54
N PRO A 77 -32.08 -2.08 -20.73
CA PRO A 77 -33.35 -2.67 -21.15
C PRO A 77 -33.70 -3.87 -20.25
N GLY A 78 -34.87 -3.82 -19.60
CA GLY A 78 -35.31 -4.81 -18.62
C GLY A 78 -36.77 -5.24 -18.84
N THR A 79 -37.11 -6.44 -18.42
CA THR A 79 -38.44 -7.04 -18.65
C THR A 79 -39.61 -6.36 -17.92
N ASN A 80 -39.33 -5.50 -16.92
CA ASN A 80 -40.34 -4.83 -16.08
C ASN A 80 -40.25 -3.29 -16.14
N SER A 81 -39.94 -2.70 -17.30
CA SER A 81 -39.78 -1.24 -17.53
C SER A 81 -41.01 -0.40 -17.14
N SER A 82 -41.12 -0.05 -15.86
CA SER A 82 -42.27 0.63 -15.24
C SER A 82 -42.17 2.16 -15.33
N ALA A 83 -41.95 2.67 -16.55
CA ALA A 83 -41.37 3.98 -16.85
C ALA A 83 -42.06 5.22 -16.22
N VAL A 84 -43.34 5.15 -15.87
CA VAL A 84 -44.16 6.34 -15.53
C VAL A 84 -43.98 6.82 -14.08
N SER A 85 -43.61 5.93 -13.15
CA SER A 85 -43.44 6.30 -11.72
C SER A 85 -42.02 6.81 -11.42
N GLY A 86 -41.01 6.12 -11.97
CA GLY A 86 -39.59 6.33 -11.66
C GLY A 86 -39.06 7.74 -11.95
N GLN A 87 -39.40 8.29 -13.13
CA GLN A 87 -38.94 9.62 -13.56
C GLN A 87 -39.27 10.74 -12.57
N ARG A 88 -40.42 10.65 -11.85
CA ARG A 88 -40.80 11.64 -10.83
C ARG A 88 -39.92 11.58 -9.58
N HIS A 89 -39.50 10.38 -9.17
CA HIS A 89 -38.61 10.21 -8.02
C HIS A 89 -37.21 10.75 -8.32
N LEU A 90 -36.67 10.42 -9.49
CA LEU A 90 -35.34 10.87 -9.93
C LEU A 90 -35.28 12.39 -10.13
N ALA A 91 -36.34 13.00 -10.67
CA ALA A 91 -36.45 14.46 -10.78
C ALA A 91 -36.45 15.16 -9.40
N LEU A 92 -37.06 14.57 -8.36
CA LEU A 92 -37.01 15.09 -6.99
C LEU A 92 -35.60 14.98 -6.36
N LEU A 93 -34.80 14.01 -6.80
CA LEU A 93 -33.38 13.87 -6.44
C LEU A 93 -32.44 14.74 -7.32
N GLY A 94 -32.99 15.54 -8.24
CA GLY A 94 -32.22 16.37 -9.17
C GLY A 94 -31.44 15.58 -10.23
N LYS A 95 -31.86 14.34 -10.52
CA LYS A 95 -31.22 13.43 -11.48
C LYS A 95 -32.02 13.40 -12.79
N GLN A 96 -31.34 13.13 -13.91
CA GLN A 96 -31.99 12.82 -15.18
C GLN A 96 -31.97 11.30 -15.43
N LEU A 97 -33.05 10.77 -16.03
CA LEU A 97 -33.14 9.39 -16.48
C LEU A 97 -33.18 9.36 -18.00
N TYR A 98 -32.20 8.69 -18.61
CA TYR A 98 -32.08 8.38 -20.02
C TYR A 98 -32.23 6.86 -20.22
N HIS A 99 -32.44 6.40 -21.45
CA HIS A 99 -32.68 4.99 -21.75
C HIS A 99 -31.73 4.46 -22.83
N LEU A 100 -31.22 3.23 -22.67
CA LEU A 100 -30.55 2.55 -23.78
C LEU A 100 -31.52 2.34 -24.94
N ALA A 101 -31.02 2.54 -26.16
CA ALA A 101 -31.76 2.21 -27.38
C ALA A 101 -31.79 0.69 -27.56
N TRP A 102 -32.98 0.13 -27.55
CA TRP A 102 -33.25 -1.28 -27.82
C TRP A 102 -33.72 -1.41 -29.27
N ASP A 103 -33.00 -2.20 -30.06
CA ASP A 103 -33.40 -2.58 -31.41
C ASP A 103 -34.05 -3.98 -31.35
N GLU A 104 -35.35 -4.08 -31.58
CA GLU A 104 -36.10 -5.35 -31.48
C GLU A 104 -35.73 -6.35 -32.60
N VAL A 105 -35.04 -5.89 -33.64
CA VAL A 105 -34.73 -6.69 -34.84
C VAL A 105 -33.57 -7.67 -34.61
N ASP A 106 -32.65 -7.38 -33.68
CA ASP A 106 -31.48 -8.23 -33.40
C ASP A 106 -31.45 -8.71 -31.93
N VAL A 107 -32.04 -9.88 -31.71
CA VAL A 107 -32.11 -10.55 -30.41
C VAL A 107 -30.71 -10.85 -29.83
N VAL A 108 -29.70 -11.08 -30.68
CA VAL A 108 -28.33 -11.39 -30.22
C VAL A 108 -27.63 -10.11 -29.72
N ALA A 109 -27.83 -8.97 -30.39
CA ALA A 109 -27.38 -7.68 -29.87
C ALA A 109 -28.09 -7.32 -28.54
N SER A 110 -29.36 -7.70 -28.38
CA SER A 110 -30.15 -7.39 -27.18
C SER A 110 -29.63 -8.06 -25.89
N SER A 111 -29.05 -9.27 -25.98
CA SER A 111 -28.44 -9.92 -24.82
C SER A 111 -27.07 -9.32 -24.48
N GLU A 112 -26.23 -9.00 -25.48
CA GLU A 112 -24.97 -8.28 -25.22
C GLU A 112 -25.20 -6.91 -24.56
N LEU A 113 -26.29 -6.21 -24.91
CA LEU A 113 -26.69 -4.95 -24.27
C LEU A 113 -27.09 -5.13 -22.80
N GLY A 114 -27.85 -6.17 -22.47
CA GLY A 114 -28.22 -6.50 -21.08
C GLY A 114 -27.03 -6.96 -20.21
N HIS A 115 -25.95 -7.44 -20.84
CA HIS A 115 -24.72 -7.84 -20.16
C HIS A 115 -23.70 -6.70 -19.97
N LEU A 116 -24.04 -5.44 -20.31
CA LEU A 116 -23.18 -4.31 -20.02
C LEU A 116 -23.09 -4.04 -18.50
N PRO A 117 -21.87 -3.94 -17.92
CA PRO A 117 -21.71 -3.74 -16.49
C PRO A 117 -22.15 -2.33 -16.07
N SER A 118 -22.71 -2.22 -14.87
CA SER A 118 -23.08 -0.93 -14.28
C SER A 118 -21.83 -0.10 -13.92
N GLY A 119 -21.92 1.23 -14.00
CA GLY A 119 -20.78 2.12 -13.76
C GLY A 119 -20.75 3.38 -14.65
N PRO A 120 -19.61 4.11 -14.71
CA PRO A 120 -19.48 5.36 -15.45
C PRO A 120 -19.34 5.12 -16.96
N TYR A 121 -20.02 5.91 -17.77
CA TYR A 121 -19.91 5.91 -19.23
C TYR A 121 -19.93 7.35 -19.76
N ILE A 122 -19.47 7.53 -20.99
CA ILE A 122 -19.50 8.83 -21.68
C ILE A 122 -20.13 8.63 -23.06
N PRO A 123 -21.35 9.13 -23.31
CA PRO A 123 -21.89 9.25 -24.66
C PRO A 123 -21.06 10.20 -25.55
N HIS A 124 -20.95 9.86 -26.84
CA HIS A 124 -20.45 10.72 -27.90
C HIS A 124 -21.48 10.76 -29.03
N GLY A 125 -22.26 11.84 -29.05
CA GLY A 125 -23.59 11.82 -29.69
C GLY A 125 -24.48 10.75 -29.03
N PRO A 126 -25.23 9.94 -29.79
CA PRO A 126 -26.05 8.87 -29.24
C PRO A 126 -25.25 7.60 -28.86
N ASN A 127 -23.94 7.54 -29.14
CA ASN A 127 -23.14 6.32 -28.97
C ASN A 127 -22.58 6.25 -27.54
N LEU A 128 -22.75 5.13 -26.84
CA LEU A 128 -22.24 4.95 -25.47
C LEU A 128 -20.87 4.26 -25.48
N HIS A 129 -19.91 4.85 -24.74
CA HIS A 129 -18.53 4.40 -24.62
C HIS A 129 -18.10 4.31 -23.15
N GLN A 130 -17.18 3.41 -22.82
CA GLN A 130 -16.57 3.37 -21.48
C GLN A 130 -15.77 4.64 -21.20
N SER A 131 -15.81 5.04 -19.93
CA SER A 131 -15.00 6.10 -19.33
C SER A 131 -13.71 5.51 -18.76
N TRP A 132 -12.56 5.89 -19.30
CA TRP A 132 -11.25 5.51 -18.76
C TRP A 132 -10.56 6.78 -18.25
N LYS A 133 -10.17 6.84 -16.98
CA LYS A 133 -9.50 8.00 -16.40
C LYS A 133 -8.05 8.07 -16.89
N LEU A 134 -7.57 9.26 -17.23
CA LEU A 134 -6.18 9.47 -17.61
C LEU A 134 -5.39 9.99 -16.40
N TYR A 135 -4.59 9.10 -15.80
CA TYR A 135 -3.69 9.45 -14.71
C TYR A 135 -2.34 9.94 -15.24
N GLU A 136 -1.81 11.02 -14.67
CA GLU A 136 -0.44 11.45 -14.96
C GLU A 136 0.58 10.49 -14.33
N ASP A 137 1.61 10.11 -15.09
CA ASP A 137 2.72 9.29 -14.61
C ASP A 137 3.71 10.13 -13.77
N GLU A 138 3.25 10.61 -12.60
CA GLU A 138 4.00 11.43 -11.64
C GLU A 138 5.34 10.80 -11.23
N PHE A 139 5.38 9.47 -11.08
CA PHE A 139 6.58 8.72 -10.68
C PHE A 139 7.47 8.29 -11.88
N ASP A 140 7.08 8.63 -13.11
CA ASP A 140 7.75 8.24 -14.36
C ASP A 140 7.97 6.71 -14.47
N ALA A 141 6.99 5.93 -13.99
CA ALA A 141 7.08 4.48 -13.83
C ALA A 141 6.89 3.70 -15.15
N PHE A 142 6.17 4.27 -16.13
CA PHE A 142 5.76 3.57 -17.35
C PHE A 142 6.58 3.97 -18.57
N SER A 143 6.88 3.00 -19.44
CA SER A 143 7.37 3.29 -20.79
C SER A 143 6.19 3.81 -21.64
N VAL A 144 5.03 3.17 -21.53
CA VAL A 144 3.81 3.51 -22.27
C VAL A 144 2.55 2.98 -21.57
N GLY A 145 1.50 3.81 -21.48
CA GLY A 145 0.15 3.38 -21.09
C GLY A 145 -0.54 2.68 -22.27
N VAL A 146 -1.36 1.66 -22.02
CA VAL A 146 -1.98 0.87 -23.11
C VAL A 146 -3.50 0.79 -22.99
N ILE A 147 -4.17 0.83 -24.14
CA ILE A 147 -5.62 0.71 -24.29
C ILE A 147 -5.91 -0.61 -25.00
N LEU A 148 -6.85 -1.42 -24.52
CA LEU A 148 -7.32 -2.61 -25.21
C LEU A 148 -8.33 -2.19 -26.29
N GLU A 149 -8.02 -2.34 -27.58
CA GLU A 149 -8.85 -1.79 -28.69
C GLU A 149 -10.27 -2.41 -28.75
N ASN A 150 -10.49 -3.57 -28.11
CA ASN A 150 -11.82 -4.11 -27.85
C ASN A 150 -11.96 -4.69 -26.43
N VAL A 151 -12.74 -4.04 -25.58
CA VAL A 151 -12.97 -4.44 -24.18
C VAL A 151 -13.65 -5.80 -24.01
N THR A 152 -14.27 -6.36 -25.06
CA THR A 152 -14.87 -7.71 -25.03
C THR A 152 -13.96 -8.83 -25.53
N ARG A 153 -12.74 -8.53 -26.03
CA ARG A 153 -11.79 -9.54 -26.53
C ARG A 153 -10.35 -9.23 -26.13
N VAL A 154 -9.75 -10.14 -25.38
CA VAL A 154 -8.30 -10.16 -25.11
C VAL A 154 -7.54 -10.30 -26.44
N GLY A 155 -6.53 -9.47 -26.66
CA GLY A 155 -5.73 -9.50 -27.88
C GLY A 155 -5.03 -8.18 -28.20
N ASP A 156 -5.72 -7.31 -28.94
CA ASP A 156 -5.14 -6.10 -29.54
C ASP A 156 -5.05 -4.92 -28.58
N PHE A 157 -3.82 -4.46 -28.32
CA PHE A 157 -3.52 -3.26 -27.56
C PHE A 157 -3.07 -2.10 -28.45
N ARG A 158 -3.26 -0.88 -27.96
CA ARG A 158 -2.79 0.36 -28.56
C ARG A 158 -2.03 1.18 -27.53
N ALA A 159 -0.87 1.67 -27.94
CA ALA A 159 -0.07 2.62 -27.17
C ALA A 159 -0.78 3.97 -27.05
N LEU A 160 -0.87 4.51 -25.84
CA LEU A 160 -1.21 5.91 -25.61
C LEU A 160 0.07 6.76 -25.56
N SER A 161 0.21 7.66 -26.52
CA SER A 161 1.34 8.59 -26.63
C SER A 161 1.06 9.99 -26.07
N SER A 162 -0.14 10.21 -25.51
CA SER A 162 -0.56 11.50 -24.95
C SER A 162 0.24 11.88 -23.70
N LEU A 163 0.67 13.13 -23.66
CA LEU A 163 1.25 13.79 -22.49
C LEU A 163 0.19 14.65 -21.79
N SER A 164 0.46 15.00 -20.53
CA SER A 164 -0.36 15.98 -19.81
C SER A 164 -0.21 17.39 -20.36
N ALA A 165 -1.11 18.30 -19.94
CA ALA A 165 -1.18 19.67 -20.47
C ALA A 165 0.09 20.51 -20.22
N SER A 166 0.94 20.10 -19.27
CA SER A 166 2.27 20.68 -19.00
C SER A 166 3.39 20.09 -19.88
N GLY A 167 3.13 18.96 -20.56
CA GLY A 167 4.14 18.14 -21.23
C GLY A 167 5.05 17.35 -20.29
N ALA A 168 4.88 17.44 -18.97
CA ALA A 168 5.80 16.87 -17.98
C ALA A 168 5.62 15.36 -17.77
N HIS A 169 4.38 14.87 -17.85
CA HIS A 169 4.04 13.46 -17.56
C HIS A 169 3.33 12.80 -18.74
N ARG A 170 3.41 11.47 -18.80
CA ARG A 170 2.62 10.63 -19.72
C ARG A 170 1.26 10.35 -19.11
N PHE A 171 0.23 10.15 -19.92
CA PHE A 171 -1.04 9.63 -19.43
C PHE A 171 -1.08 8.09 -19.43
N ILE A 172 -1.51 7.52 -18.31
CA ILE A 172 -1.85 6.11 -18.17
C ILE A 172 -3.37 5.98 -18.19
N PRO A 173 -3.96 5.24 -19.16
CA PRO A 173 -5.40 5.12 -19.30
C PRO A 173 -5.92 3.97 -18.43
N VAL A 174 -6.79 4.29 -17.47
CA VAL A 174 -7.24 3.35 -16.44
C VAL A 174 -8.77 3.17 -16.49
N PRO A 175 -9.29 1.96 -16.76
CA PRO A 175 -10.72 1.67 -16.75
C PRO A 175 -11.29 1.57 -15.33
N SER A 176 -12.58 1.85 -15.17
CA SER A 176 -13.32 1.66 -13.92
C SER A 176 -13.30 0.21 -13.44
N LEU A 177 -13.12 0.01 -12.14
CA LEU A 177 -13.26 -1.31 -11.50
C LEU A 177 -14.70 -1.84 -11.60
N LEU A 178 -15.68 -0.95 -11.75
CA LEU A 178 -17.11 -1.29 -11.80
C LEU A 178 -17.46 -2.15 -13.03
N TYR A 179 -16.64 -2.06 -14.10
CA TYR A 179 -16.76 -2.92 -15.28
C TYR A 179 -16.42 -4.40 -15.03
N SER A 180 -15.93 -4.76 -13.84
CA SER A 180 -15.43 -6.10 -13.53
C SER A 180 -15.58 -6.46 -12.05
N LEU A 181 -16.67 -6.01 -11.41
CA LEU A 181 -16.96 -6.21 -9.97
C LEU A 181 -16.89 -7.66 -9.49
N PHE A 182 -17.15 -8.62 -10.37
CA PHE A 182 -17.25 -10.04 -10.01
C PHE A 182 -16.08 -10.81 -10.60
N ALA A 183 -15.23 -11.34 -9.72
CA ALA A 183 -14.28 -12.41 -10.04
C ALA A 183 -15.03 -13.75 -10.12
N SER A 184 -14.65 -14.60 -11.07
CA SER A 184 -15.21 -15.96 -11.21
C SER A 184 -14.14 -17.01 -10.96
N VAL A 185 -14.53 -18.29 -10.91
CA VAL A 185 -13.58 -19.42 -10.78
C VAL A 185 -12.60 -19.47 -11.96
N GLU A 186 -13.07 -19.07 -13.15
CA GLU A 186 -12.30 -18.98 -14.39
C GLU A 186 -11.50 -17.68 -14.48
N LYS A 187 -12.06 -16.57 -13.98
CA LYS A 187 -11.46 -15.22 -13.99
C LYS A 187 -11.24 -14.69 -12.57
N PRO A 188 -10.28 -15.28 -11.81
CA PRO A 188 -10.00 -14.88 -10.43
C PRO A 188 -9.34 -13.49 -10.33
N LEU A 189 -8.79 -12.95 -11.42
CA LEU A 189 -8.14 -11.63 -11.48
C LEU A 189 -9.01 -10.57 -12.19
N SER A 190 -10.31 -10.84 -12.37
CA SER A 190 -11.29 -9.93 -12.98
C SER A 190 -11.16 -8.50 -12.43
N GLY A 191 -10.94 -7.53 -13.32
CA GLY A 191 -10.82 -6.11 -12.97
C GLY A 191 -9.48 -5.70 -12.34
N MET A 192 -8.59 -6.65 -12.02
CA MET A 192 -7.33 -6.35 -11.36
C MET A 192 -6.37 -5.64 -12.34
N ARG A 193 -6.12 -4.35 -12.10
CA ARG A 193 -5.20 -3.53 -12.89
C ARG A 193 -3.75 -3.90 -12.55
N VAL A 194 -3.01 -4.34 -13.56
CA VAL A 194 -1.61 -4.77 -13.46
C VAL A 194 -0.73 -4.08 -14.50
N SER A 195 0.58 -3.98 -14.22
CA SER A 195 1.58 -3.59 -15.21
C SER A 195 2.41 -4.78 -15.66
N ILE A 196 2.82 -4.74 -16.93
CA ILE A 196 3.63 -5.75 -17.61
C ILE A 196 5.03 -5.14 -17.81
N PRO A 197 6.15 -5.88 -17.64
CA PRO A 197 7.47 -5.31 -17.90
C PRO A 197 7.63 -4.98 -19.39
N ASP A 198 8.35 -3.91 -19.72
CA ASP A 198 8.48 -3.47 -21.12
C ASP A 198 9.13 -4.52 -22.05
N SER A 199 9.90 -5.45 -21.48
CA SER A 199 10.47 -6.63 -22.14
C SER A 199 9.46 -7.68 -22.58
N SER A 200 8.26 -7.74 -21.98
CA SER A 200 7.19 -8.63 -22.43
C SER A 200 6.38 -8.01 -23.58
N ALA A 201 6.20 -8.76 -24.66
CA ALA A 201 5.39 -8.32 -25.78
C ALA A 201 3.90 -8.18 -25.40
N LEU A 202 3.27 -7.13 -25.94
CA LEU A 202 1.83 -6.89 -25.97
C LEU A 202 1.47 -6.59 -27.44
N GLN A 203 0.55 -7.35 -28.02
CA GLN A 203 0.16 -7.24 -29.42
C GLN A 203 -0.34 -5.83 -29.75
N GLY A 204 0.20 -5.23 -30.81
CA GLY A 204 -0.09 -3.84 -31.20
C GLY A 204 0.72 -2.77 -30.44
N VAL A 205 1.55 -3.15 -29.46
CA VAL A 205 2.41 -2.23 -28.69
C VAL A 205 3.88 -2.64 -28.77
N GLN A 206 4.70 -1.74 -29.33
CA GLN A 206 6.15 -1.87 -29.44
C GLN A 206 6.81 -2.18 -28.08
N THR A 207 7.90 -2.96 -28.08
CA THR A 207 8.71 -3.28 -26.89
C THR A 207 10.06 -2.60 -27.04
N SER A 208 10.45 -1.77 -26.08
CA SER A 208 11.67 -0.96 -26.14
C SER A 208 12.83 -1.52 -25.32
N ILE A 209 12.56 -2.42 -24.36
CA ILE A 209 13.49 -2.90 -23.32
C ILE A 209 14.29 -1.76 -22.66
N SER A 210 13.64 -0.61 -22.50
CA SER A 210 14.21 0.64 -22.01
C SER A 210 15.46 1.12 -22.78
N SER A 211 15.62 0.68 -24.03
CA SER A 211 16.79 0.93 -24.88
C SER A 211 16.39 1.66 -26.17
N ARG A 212 16.90 2.89 -26.36
CA ARG A 212 16.63 3.69 -27.57
C ARG A 212 17.16 3.03 -28.85
N ALA A 213 18.30 2.35 -28.76
CA ALA A 213 18.91 1.63 -29.88
C ALA A 213 18.10 0.38 -30.28
N TRP A 214 17.54 -0.34 -29.31
CA TRP A 214 16.59 -1.41 -29.60
C TRP A 214 15.31 -0.87 -30.25
N HIS A 215 14.78 0.22 -29.71
CA HIS A 215 13.55 0.86 -30.18
C HIS A 215 13.65 1.43 -31.61
N SER A 216 14.82 1.91 -32.05
CA SER A 216 15.01 2.36 -33.43
C SER A 216 15.06 1.21 -34.43
N LEU A 217 15.78 0.13 -34.12
CA LEU A 217 15.86 -1.07 -34.96
C LEU A 217 14.51 -1.83 -35.00
N HIS A 218 13.83 -1.93 -33.86
CA HIS A 218 12.54 -2.61 -33.72
C HIS A 218 11.39 -1.61 -33.71
N SER A 219 11.27 -0.83 -34.80
CA SER A 219 10.27 0.25 -34.96
C SER A 219 8.81 -0.24 -35.06
N GLY A 220 8.58 -1.52 -35.35
CA GLY A 220 7.23 -2.10 -35.47
C GLY A 220 6.59 -2.47 -34.12
N PRO A 221 5.25 -2.41 -34.00
CA PRO A 221 4.54 -2.96 -32.84
C PRO A 221 4.70 -4.49 -32.79
N ALA A 222 4.66 -5.08 -31.58
CA ALA A 222 4.73 -6.52 -31.45
C ALA A 222 3.51 -7.19 -32.09
N ALA A 223 3.73 -8.28 -32.84
CA ALA A 223 2.66 -8.98 -33.57
C ALA A 223 1.79 -9.87 -32.67
N VAL A 224 2.30 -10.30 -31.51
CA VAL A 224 1.66 -11.29 -30.62
C VAL A 224 1.95 -10.92 -29.16
N THR A 225 0.97 -11.09 -28.27
CA THR A 225 1.15 -10.94 -26.82
C THR A 225 1.91 -12.13 -26.22
N SER A 226 2.87 -11.83 -25.34
CA SER A 226 3.66 -12.80 -24.56
C SER A 226 2.80 -13.81 -23.77
N THR A 227 3.33 -14.99 -23.45
CA THR A 227 2.59 -16.00 -22.68
C THR A 227 2.20 -15.49 -21.30
N LEU A 228 3.10 -14.79 -20.61
CA LEU A 228 2.84 -14.08 -19.35
C LEU A 228 1.66 -13.11 -19.48
N GLY A 229 1.71 -12.19 -20.46
CA GLY A 229 0.66 -11.19 -20.67
C GLY A 229 -0.70 -11.85 -20.96
N ARG A 230 -0.73 -12.81 -21.88
CA ARG A 230 -1.95 -13.55 -22.25
C ARG A 230 -2.57 -14.25 -21.04
N ARG A 231 -1.77 -15.02 -20.28
CA ARG A 231 -2.25 -15.77 -19.11
C ARG A 231 -2.90 -14.89 -18.06
N LEU A 232 -2.34 -13.69 -17.80
CA LEU A 232 -2.92 -12.73 -16.87
C LEU A 232 -4.27 -12.17 -17.37
N MET A 233 -4.38 -11.88 -18.66
CA MET A 233 -5.62 -11.36 -19.28
C MET A 233 -6.72 -12.42 -19.37
N ASP A 234 -6.37 -13.68 -19.65
CA ASP A 234 -7.30 -14.80 -19.67
C ASP A 234 -7.96 -15.00 -18.29
N LEU A 235 -7.18 -14.83 -17.21
CA LEU A 235 -7.62 -14.81 -15.82
C LEU A 235 -8.41 -13.53 -15.42
N GLY A 236 -8.58 -12.57 -16.34
CA GLY A 236 -9.37 -11.35 -16.16
C GLY A 236 -8.58 -10.09 -15.76
N ALA A 237 -7.25 -10.15 -15.64
CA ALA A 237 -6.45 -8.99 -15.26
C ALA A 237 -6.35 -7.95 -16.39
N ILE A 238 -6.31 -6.68 -16.02
CA ILE A 238 -6.28 -5.53 -16.94
C ILE A 238 -4.85 -4.98 -17.01
N ALA A 239 -4.16 -5.19 -18.12
CA ALA A 239 -2.88 -4.55 -18.39
C ALA A 239 -3.09 -3.06 -18.72
N VAL A 240 -2.69 -2.15 -17.83
CA VAL A 240 -2.86 -0.68 -18.00
C VAL A 240 -1.65 0.01 -18.64
N GLY A 241 -0.49 -0.64 -18.63
CA GLY A 241 0.73 -0.11 -19.27
C GLY A 241 1.92 -1.06 -19.17
N LYS A 242 2.97 -0.73 -19.93
CA LYS A 242 4.30 -1.33 -19.80
C LYS A 242 5.15 -0.51 -18.81
N THR A 243 5.73 -1.16 -17.80
CA THR A 243 6.59 -0.50 -16.80
C THR A 243 8.05 -0.47 -17.23
N LYS A 244 8.74 0.66 -16.94
CA LYS A 244 10.17 0.85 -17.27
C LYS A 244 11.07 -0.11 -16.50
N SER A 245 12.20 -0.43 -17.11
CA SER A 245 13.31 -1.21 -16.56
C SER A 245 14.62 -0.41 -16.62
N SER A 246 15.71 -0.96 -16.09
CA SER A 246 17.05 -0.61 -16.57
C SER A 246 17.25 -1.12 -18.02
N GLN A 247 18.27 -0.65 -18.76
CA GLN A 247 18.44 -1.01 -20.18
C GLN A 247 18.60 -2.53 -20.38
N PHE A 248 17.90 -3.11 -21.36
CA PHE A 248 17.84 -4.57 -21.61
C PHE A 248 17.30 -5.41 -20.42
N GLY A 249 16.64 -4.76 -19.45
CA GLY A 249 16.19 -5.35 -18.18
C GLY A 249 17.26 -5.37 -17.09
N ASP A 250 18.54 -5.25 -17.46
CA ASP A 250 19.67 -5.53 -16.58
C ASP A 250 19.93 -4.39 -15.59
N GLY A 251 19.72 -4.68 -14.29
CA GLY A 251 19.63 -3.68 -13.23
C GLY A 251 20.91 -2.89 -12.96
N SER A 252 20.75 -1.56 -12.81
CA SER A 252 21.75 -0.72 -12.16
C SER A 252 21.75 -0.94 -10.63
N ASP A 253 22.94 -1.08 -10.04
CA ASP A 253 23.23 -1.54 -8.67
C ASP A 253 22.71 -0.64 -7.51
N SER A 254 21.79 0.28 -7.79
CA SER A 254 21.13 1.16 -6.81
C SER A 254 19.62 0.95 -6.72
N SER A 255 18.98 0.50 -7.81
CA SER A 255 17.50 0.41 -7.92
C SER A 255 16.97 -0.90 -8.53
N GLY A 256 17.84 -1.80 -8.99
CA GLY A 256 17.45 -3.07 -9.60
C GLY A 256 16.89 -2.96 -11.03
N GLY A 257 16.62 -4.12 -11.64
CA GLY A 257 16.17 -4.23 -13.04
C GLY A 257 14.77 -3.65 -13.29
N ALA A 258 13.86 -3.79 -12.33
CA ALA A 258 12.43 -3.53 -12.48
C ALA A 258 11.97 -2.18 -11.87
N ALA A 259 12.83 -1.16 -11.87
CA ALA A 259 12.61 0.12 -11.17
C ALA A 259 11.22 0.75 -11.41
N GLY A 260 10.70 0.75 -12.64
CA GLY A 260 9.37 1.28 -12.96
C GLY A 260 8.22 0.46 -12.35
N ALA A 261 8.38 -0.86 -12.26
CA ALA A 261 7.42 -1.74 -11.58
C ALA A 261 7.40 -1.46 -10.06
N GLY A 262 8.58 -1.24 -9.45
CA GLY A 262 8.68 -0.82 -8.05
C GLY A 262 8.05 0.55 -7.77
N ALA A 263 8.37 1.55 -8.59
CA ALA A 263 7.82 2.91 -8.49
C ALA A 263 6.30 2.92 -8.67
N GLY A 264 5.77 2.20 -9.66
CA GLY A 264 4.33 2.07 -9.87
C GLY A 264 3.62 1.36 -8.71
N ALA A 265 4.20 0.26 -8.20
CA ALA A 265 3.65 -0.48 -7.07
C ALA A 265 3.67 0.32 -5.75
N ALA A 266 4.65 1.20 -5.53
CA ALA A 266 4.70 2.07 -4.36
C ALA A 266 3.81 3.32 -4.51
N GLY A 267 3.75 3.91 -5.71
CA GLY A 267 3.15 5.22 -5.94
C GLY A 267 1.67 5.22 -6.34
N TYR A 268 1.19 4.22 -7.08
CA TYR A 268 -0.17 4.24 -7.65
C TYR A 268 -1.12 3.31 -6.91
N GLY A 269 -2.03 3.89 -6.12
CA GLY A 269 -3.10 3.14 -5.44
C GLY A 269 -4.03 2.38 -6.40
N TRP A 270 -4.21 2.89 -7.62
CA TRP A 270 -5.01 2.27 -8.68
C TRP A 270 -4.33 1.07 -9.35
N LEU A 271 -3.01 0.91 -9.22
CA LEU A 271 -2.26 -0.26 -9.69
C LEU A 271 -2.21 -1.29 -8.54
N ARG A 272 -2.61 -2.54 -8.78
CA ARG A 272 -2.61 -3.58 -7.73
C ARG A 272 -1.33 -4.39 -7.65
N ALA A 273 -0.78 -4.75 -8.80
CA ALA A 273 0.50 -5.44 -8.89
C ALA A 273 1.27 -5.03 -10.14
N ALA A 274 2.59 -5.17 -10.05
CA ALA A 274 3.51 -4.87 -11.15
C ALA A 274 4.40 -6.09 -11.39
N PHE A 275 4.38 -6.63 -12.61
CA PHE A 275 5.23 -7.74 -12.99
C PHE A 275 6.61 -7.25 -13.43
N GLY A 276 7.63 -8.05 -13.13
CA GLY A 276 9.02 -7.81 -13.49
C GLY A 276 9.77 -9.14 -13.66
N PHE A 277 11.01 -9.05 -14.09
CA PHE A 277 11.93 -10.19 -14.10
C PHE A 277 12.97 -10.03 -12.98
N ASP A 278 13.53 -11.16 -12.57
CA ASP A 278 14.64 -11.26 -11.64
C ASP A 278 15.70 -12.19 -12.22
N GLU A 279 16.91 -11.67 -12.43
CA GLU A 279 18.05 -12.40 -12.96
C GLU A 279 19.03 -12.81 -11.85
N LEU A 280 19.42 -11.83 -11.03
CA LEU A 280 20.45 -11.91 -9.99
C LEU A 280 20.01 -11.21 -8.68
N GLY A 281 18.72 -11.31 -8.32
CA GLY A 281 18.15 -10.66 -7.12
C GLY A 281 17.64 -9.22 -7.33
N GLY A 282 17.65 -8.72 -8.57
CA GLY A 282 17.31 -7.34 -8.93
C GLY A 282 15.85 -6.92 -8.62
N LEU A 283 14.93 -7.87 -8.46
CA LEU A 283 13.56 -7.61 -8.01
C LEU A 283 13.52 -7.37 -6.49
N GLY A 284 14.39 -8.02 -5.72
CA GLY A 284 14.59 -7.75 -4.30
C GLY A 284 15.22 -6.38 -4.05
N GLU A 285 16.20 -5.99 -4.87
CA GLU A 285 16.72 -4.61 -4.89
C GLU A 285 15.62 -3.60 -5.25
N THR A 286 14.78 -3.91 -6.24
CA THR A 286 13.64 -3.08 -6.64
C THR A 286 12.65 -2.90 -5.49
N ALA A 287 12.31 -3.99 -4.78
CA ALA A 287 11.34 -3.98 -3.69
C ALA A 287 11.84 -3.22 -2.46
N THR A 288 13.12 -3.38 -2.09
CA THR A 288 13.75 -2.64 -1.00
C THR A 288 13.93 -1.16 -1.31
N SER A 289 14.25 -0.81 -2.57
CA SER A 289 14.30 0.59 -3.02
C SER A 289 12.97 1.34 -2.79
N HIS A 290 11.85 0.65 -3.04
CA HIS A 290 10.52 1.25 -3.11
C HIS A 290 9.62 0.97 -1.89
N GLY A 291 10.08 0.17 -0.92
CA GLY A 291 9.32 -0.14 0.30
C GLY A 291 8.13 -1.10 0.10
N VAL A 292 8.13 -1.86 -0.99
CA VAL A 292 7.04 -2.79 -1.37
C VAL A 292 7.41 -4.25 -1.13
N LEU A 293 6.44 -5.16 -1.25
CA LEU A 293 6.69 -6.59 -1.27
C LEU A 293 7.14 -7.04 -2.67
N SER A 294 7.91 -8.12 -2.74
CA SER A 294 8.12 -8.86 -3.98
C SER A 294 8.21 -10.36 -3.78
N LEU A 295 7.87 -11.11 -4.82
CA LEU A 295 8.13 -12.53 -4.94
C LEU A 295 8.90 -12.81 -6.24
N ARG A 296 10.13 -13.31 -6.13
CA ARG A 296 10.80 -14.06 -7.20
C ARG A 296 10.17 -15.45 -7.25
N MET A 297 9.67 -15.87 -8.41
CA MET A 297 9.10 -17.21 -8.58
C MET A 297 10.18 -18.24 -8.93
N THR A 298 9.85 -19.53 -8.87
CA THR A 298 10.66 -20.56 -9.50
C THR A 298 10.58 -20.42 -11.04
N PRO A 299 11.73 -20.42 -11.76
CA PRO A 299 11.75 -20.38 -13.22
C PRO A 299 10.85 -21.47 -13.84
N GLY A 300 10.14 -21.11 -14.92
CA GLY A 300 9.23 -22.01 -15.63
C GLY A 300 7.81 -22.14 -15.06
N LEU A 301 7.51 -21.66 -13.84
CA LEU A 301 6.13 -21.63 -13.33
C LEU A 301 5.22 -20.66 -14.10
N LEU A 302 5.80 -19.52 -14.50
CA LEU A 302 5.22 -18.60 -15.48
C LEU A 302 6.07 -18.69 -16.76
N PRO A 303 5.49 -19.16 -17.88
CA PRO A 303 6.18 -19.18 -19.18
C PRO A 303 6.47 -17.76 -19.68
N LEU A 304 7.65 -17.58 -20.29
CA LEU A 304 8.19 -16.25 -20.65
C LEU A 304 8.20 -15.99 -22.17
N GLU A 305 7.66 -16.90 -22.98
CA GLU A 305 7.75 -16.80 -24.45
C GLU A 305 7.09 -15.52 -24.97
N GLY A 306 7.70 -14.91 -25.99
CA GLY A 306 7.34 -13.56 -26.43
C GLY A 306 7.81 -12.44 -25.48
N SER A 307 8.65 -12.73 -24.50
CA SER A 307 9.39 -11.72 -23.74
C SER A 307 10.87 -11.75 -24.10
N GLN A 308 11.49 -10.57 -24.12
CA GLN A 308 12.94 -10.43 -24.23
C GLN A 308 13.59 -10.81 -22.90
N VAL A 309 14.50 -11.77 -22.91
CA VAL A 309 15.23 -12.24 -21.72
C VAL A 309 16.73 -12.20 -21.97
N ASN A 310 17.47 -11.77 -20.96
CA ASN A 310 18.92 -11.61 -20.92
C ASN A 310 19.65 -12.90 -20.49
N SER A 311 18.96 -13.85 -19.87
CA SER A 311 19.47 -15.16 -19.49
C SER A 311 18.37 -16.21 -19.66
N GLN A 312 18.75 -17.44 -20.04
CA GLN A 312 17.84 -18.58 -20.07
C GLN A 312 17.86 -19.37 -18.76
N ASN A 313 19.00 -19.39 -18.05
CA ASN A 313 19.19 -20.21 -16.86
C ASN A 313 18.90 -19.52 -15.51
N LEU A 314 18.96 -18.19 -15.45
CA LEU A 314 18.91 -17.43 -14.19
C LEU A 314 17.68 -16.52 -14.07
N VAL A 315 17.13 -16.05 -15.20
CA VAL A 315 15.91 -15.24 -15.22
C VAL A 315 14.73 -15.99 -14.60
N SER A 316 13.87 -15.26 -13.90
CA SER A 316 12.56 -15.73 -13.46
C SER A 316 11.53 -14.62 -13.54
N ALA A 317 10.26 -15.00 -13.67
CA ALA A 317 9.16 -14.07 -13.43
C ALA A 317 9.08 -13.69 -11.95
N GLY A 318 8.67 -12.46 -11.69
CA GLY A 318 8.32 -12.01 -10.36
C GLY A 318 7.25 -10.94 -10.35
N VAL A 319 6.70 -10.70 -9.16
CA VAL A 319 5.61 -9.76 -8.93
C VAL A 319 5.94 -8.88 -7.73
N LEU A 320 5.71 -7.57 -7.89
CA LEU A 320 5.72 -6.58 -6.82
C LEU A 320 4.29 -6.20 -6.44
N GLY A 321 4.05 -5.98 -5.15
CA GLY A 321 2.72 -5.64 -4.63
C GLY A 321 2.77 -5.02 -3.24
N ARG A 322 1.60 -4.62 -2.73
CA ARG A 322 1.47 -3.92 -1.43
C ARG A 322 0.85 -4.74 -0.31
N ASP A 323 0.35 -5.94 -0.57
CA ASP A 323 -0.40 -6.76 0.37
C ASP A 323 -0.07 -8.25 0.18
N VAL A 324 0.22 -8.97 1.26
CA VAL A 324 0.61 -10.41 1.23
C VAL A 324 -0.49 -11.31 0.67
N LEU A 325 -1.74 -11.06 1.04
CA LEU A 325 -2.88 -11.88 0.64
C LEU A 325 -3.26 -11.61 -0.82
N GLU A 326 -3.22 -10.35 -1.26
CA GLU A 326 -3.39 -9.98 -2.67
C GLU A 326 -2.29 -10.62 -3.53
N LEU A 327 -1.03 -10.63 -3.06
CA LEU A 327 0.09 -11.32 -3.72
C LEU A 327 -0.15 -12.84 -3.80
N SER A 328 -0.62 -13.46 -2.72
CA SER A 328 -0.95 -14.89 -2.67
C SER A 328 -2.04 -15.26 -3.68
N ASN A 329 -3.11 -14.45 -3.75
CA ASN A 329 -4.22 -14.64 -4.69
C ASN A 329 -3.77 -14.47 -6.15
N ILE A 330 -2.91 -13.49 -6.43
CA ILE A 330 -2.34 -13.29 -7.78
C ILE A 330 -1.53 -14.50 -8.22
N VAL A 331 -0.62 -15.00 -7.38
CA VAL A 331 0.32 -16.05 -7.78
C VAL A 331 -0.35 -17.43 -7.82
N SER A 332 -1.27 -17.72 -6.90
CA SER A 332 -2.09 -18.95 -6.94
C SER A 332 -3.01 -19.02 -8.15
N ALA A 333 -3.59 -17.89 -8.59
CA ALA A 333 -4.32 -17.80 -9.84
C ALA A 333 -3.42 -17.90 -11.08
N SER A 334 -2.24 -17.27 -11.04
CA SER A 334 -1.32 -17.19 -12.19
C SER A 334 -0.52 -18.48 -12.40
N VAL A 335 -0.42 -19.37 -11.42
CA VAL A 335 0.28 -20.66 -11.49
C VAL A 335 -0.75 -21.81 -11.61
N ASN A 336 -0.34 -23.07 -11.79
CA ASN A 336 -1.29 -24.18 -11.83
C ASN A 336 -1.94 -24.38 -10.44
N ARG A 337 -3.26 -24.26 -10.36
CA ARG A 337 -4.04 -24.14 -9.12
C ARG A 337 -3.85 -25.31 -8.15
N SER A 338 -3.68 -26.53 -8.67
CA SER A 338 -3.45 -27.74 -7.85
C SER A 338 -2.13 -27.75 -7.07
N ALA A 339 -1.20 -26.84 -7.35
CA ALA A 339 0.02 -26.65 -6.56
C ALA A 339 -0.19 -25.77 -5.31
N TRP A 340 -1.41 -25.30 -5.05
CA TRP A 340 -1.76 -24.33 -4.00
C TRP A 340 -2.84 -24.83 -3.02
N GLU A 341 -3.25 -26.10 -3.15
CA GLU A 341 -4.17 -26.77 -2.23
C GLU A 341 -3.36 -27.49 -1.13
N ASP A 342 -3.82 -27.41 0.13
CA ASP A 342 -3.14 -27.92 1.35
C ASP A 342 -1.64 -27.60 1.48
N ILE A 343 -1.27 -26.33 1.26
CA ILE A 343 0.11 -25.80 1.38
C ILE A 343 0.72 -26.15 2.76
N PRO A 344 1.73 -27.04 2.84
CA PRO A 344 2.34 -27.40 4.11
C PRO A 344 3.36 -26.34 4.53
N LEU A 345 3.25 -25.86 5.77
CA LEU A 345 4.25 -24.97 6.38
C LEU A 345 5.62 -25.68 6.52
N PRO A 346 6.73 -24.93 6.46
CA PRO A 346 8.07 -25.51 6.61
C PRO A 346 8.25 -26.00 8.06
N ARG A 347 8.81 -27.20 8.21
CA ARG A 347 9.12 -27.81 9.52
C ARG A 347 10.59 -27.66 9.91
N ARG A 348 11.40 -27.01 9.06
CA ARG A 348 12.79 -26.66 9.32
C ARG A 348 13.06 -25.25 8.79
N LEU A 349 13.70 -24.43 9.61
CA LEU A 349 14.01 -23.03 9.32
C LEU A 349 15.53 -22.86 9.43
N VAL A 350 16.20 -22.47 8.34
CA VAL A 350 17.67 -22.41 8.26
C VAL A 350 18.15 -20.96 8.33
N TYR A 351 19.11 -20.69 9.21
CA TYR A 351 19.78 -19.39 9.34
C TYR A 351 21.26 -19.52 8.92
N PRO A 352 21.63 -19.16 7.67
CA PRO A 352 22.96 -19.35 7.10
C PRO A 352 23.96 -18.32 7.62
N VAL A 353 24.65 -18.62 8.73
CA VAL A 353 25.51 -17.65 9.44
C VAL A 353 26.68 -17.12 8.61
N ASP A 354 27.13 -17.86 7.59
CA ASP A 354 28.22 -17.46 6.69
C ASP A 354 27.76 -16.64 5.47
N LEU A 355 26.48 -16.27 5.40
CA LEU A 355 25.95 -15.26 4.48
C LEU A 355 25.59 -13.95 5.18
N PHE A 356 25.43 -13.94 6.52
CA PHE A 356 25.15 -12.73 7.29
C PHE A 356 26.45 -12.01 7.66
N ASP A 357 26.85 -11.05 6.81
CA ASP A 357 27.76 -9.99 7.25
C ASP A 357 27.19 -9.27 8.50
N PRO A 358 28.05 -8.77 9.41
CA PRO A 358 27.59 -8.00 10.56
C PRO A 358 26.93 -6.71 10.07
N PRO A 359 25.60 -6.54 10.24
CA PRO A 359 24.87 -5.45 9.60
C PRO A 359 25.27 -4.10 10.21
N SER A 360 25.23 -3.05 9.40
CA SER A 360 25.87 -1.75 9.67
C SER A 360 25.33 -0.99 10.90
N SER A 361 24.25 -1.47 11.54
CA SER A 361 23.72 -0.90 12.78
C SER A 361 23.15 -1.95 13.74
N GLU A 362 23.26 -1.66 15.03
CA GLU A 362 22.67 -2.45 16.12
C GLU A 362 21.15 -2.57 15.98
N GLN A 363 20.47 -1.47 15.66
CA GLN A 363 19.02 -1.45 15.42
C GLN A 363 18.61 -2.44 14.33
N ARG A 364 19.43 -2.66 13.30
CA ARG A 364 19.13 -3.65 12.25
C ARG A 364 19.39 -5.09 12.71
N ARG A 365 20.37 -5.34 13.61
CA ARG A 365 20.50 -6.64 14.31
C ARG A 365 19.24 -6.97 15.11
N ASP A 366 18.72 -6.00 15.85
CA ASP A 366 17.55 -6.19 16.71
C ASP A 366 16.27 -6.41 15.88
N LEU A 367 16.08 -5.66 14.80
CA LEU A 367 14.98 -5.85 13.85
C LEU A 367 15.03 -7.22 13.17
N LEU A 368 16.20 -7.65 12.70
CA LEU A 368 16.38 -8.99 12.13
C LEU A 368 16.09 -10.06 13.18
N SER A 369 16.60 -9.92 14.41
CA SER A 369 16.33 -10.85 15.51
C SER A 369 14.83 -10.93 15.83
N ALA A 370 14.10 -9.81 15.79
CA ALA A 370 12.65 -9.78 15.98
C ALA A 370 11.89 -10.48 14.84
N PHE A 371 12.34 -10.34 13.59
CA PHE A 371 11.76 -11.05 12.44
C PHE A 371 12.00 -12.57 12.54
N VAL A 372 13.22 -13.02 12.88
CA VAL A 372 13.53 -14.44 13.11
C VAL A 372 12.66 -15.01 14.24
N LYS A 373 12.60 -14.35 15.40
CA LYS A 373 11.76 -14.79 16.54
C LYS A 373 10.28 -14.88 16.20
N THR A 374 9.78 -13.98 15.34
CA THR A 374 8.40 -14.00 14.85
C THR A 374 8.15 -15.22 13.95
N LEU A 375 9.10 -15.58 13.09
CA LEU A 375 9.04 -16.83 12.32
C LEU A 375 9.08 -18.06 13.24
N GLU A 376 10.01 -18.11 14.19
CA GLU A 376 10.12 -19.22 15.15
C GLU A 376 8.82 -19.46 15.93
N ASN A 377 8.25 -18.39 16.49
CA ASN A 377 6.99 -18.43 17.24
C ASN A 377 5.80 -18.86 16.36
N SER A 378 5.72 -18.36 15.11
CA SER A 378 4.60 -18.67 14.22
C SER A 378 4.62 -20.10 13.66
N LEU A 379 5.81 -20.70 13.55
CA LEU A 379 6.00 -22.08 13.06
C LEU A 379 6.11 -23.11 14.18
N GLY A 380 6.44 -22.70 15.41
CA GLY A 380 6.68 -23.61 16.54
C GLY A 380 8.02 -24.34 16.48
N ILE A 381 8.99 -23.82 15.71
CA ILE A 381 10.32 -24.40 15.48
C ILE A 381 11.38 -23.33 15.71
N LYS A 382 12.58 -23.73 16.16
CA LYS A 382 13.72 -22.82 16.23
C LYS A 382 14.47 -22.72 14.90
N ALA A 383 15.09 -21.58 14.65
CA ALA A 383 15.97 -21.38 13.50
C ALA A 383 17.30 -22.12 13.73
N GLU A 384 17.64 -23.03 12.82
CA GLU A 384 18.88 -23.78 12.83
C GLU A 384 20.02 -22.90 12.29
N THR A 385 20.94 -22.50 13.18
CA THR A 385 22.17 -21.80 12.80
C THR A 385 23.06 -22.74 12.00
N PHE A 386 23.26 -22.44 10.71
CA PHE A 386 23.89 -23.32 9.75
C PHE A 386 25.05 -22.61 9.05
N ASN A 387 26.17 -23.29 8.81
CA ASN A 387 27.31 -22.74 8.08
C ASN A 387 27.53 -23.53 6.79
N ILE A 388 27.21 -22.92 5.65
CA ILE A 388 27.20 -23.56 4.33
C ILE A 388 28.63 -23.91 3.91
N SER A 389 29.59 -23.00 4.15
CA SER A 389 31.01 -23.16 3.81
C SER A 389 31.71 -24.26 4.64
N ALA A 390 31.33 -24.41 5.91
CA ALA A 390 31.75 -25.53 6.75
C ALA A 390 31.14 -26.84 6.24
N ARG A 391 29.82 -26.86 5.96
CA ARG A 391 29.16 -28.05 5.42
C ARG A 391 29.74 -28.50 4.07
N TRP A 392 30.11 -27.55 3.21
CA TRP A 392 30.82 -27.82 1.95
C TRP A 392 32.20 -28.44 2.19
N THR A 393 32.86 -28.07 3.28
CA THR A 393 34.17 -28.61 3.64
C THR A 393 34.07 -30.07 4.10
N GLU A 394 33.00 -30.42 4.82
CA GLU A 394 32.67 -31.80 5.26
C GLU A 394 32.19 -32.70 4.11
N SER A 395 31.22 -32.23 3.32
CA SER A 395 30.45 -33.03 2.35
C SER A 395 30.75 -32.65 0.90
N ARG A 396 32.00 -32.29 0.63
CA ARG A 396 32.45 -31.72 -0.66
C ARG A 396 32.19 -32.66 -1.85
N PRO A 397 31.60 -32.18 -2.96
CA PRO A 397 31.48 -32.97 -4.19
C PRO A 397 32.86 -33.22 -4.82
N ALA A 398 33.05 -34.38 -5.46
CA ALA A 398 34.34 -34.78 -6.03
C ALA A 398 34.79 -33.85 -7.17
N GLU A 399 33.81 -33.33 -7.93
CA GLU A 399 33.96 -32.36 -9.02
C GLU A 399 34.63 -31.04 -8.56
N ALA A 400 34.58 -30.73 -7.27
CA ALA A 400 35.25 -29.55 -6.70
C ALA A 400 36.75 -29.72 -6.47
N ARG A 401 37.32 -30.92 -6.65
CA ARG A 401 38.78 -31.19 -6.60
C ARG A 401 39.49 -30.59 -5.36
N GLY A 402 38.81 -30.61 -4.20
CA GLY A 402 39.31 -30.08 -2.92
C GLY A 402 39.04 -28.59 -2.66
N GLN A 403 38.53 -27.81 -3.62
CA GLN A 403 38.29 -26.37 -3.47
C GLN A 403 37.26 -26.04 -2.37
N SER A 404 37.39 -24.85 -1.76
CA SER A 404 36.35 -24.27 -0.89
C SER A 404 35.15 -23.81 -1.71
N LEU A 405 33.99 -23.60 -1.07
CA LEU A 405 32.76 -23.18 -1.76
C LEU A 405 32.98 -21.90 -2.57
N GLN A 406 33.56 -20.87 -1.93
CA GLN A 406 33.77 -19.57 -2.55
C GLN A 406 34.81 -19.60 -3.67
N ALA A 407 35.80 -20.51 -3.64
CA ALA A 407 36.73 -20.73 -4.75
C ALA A 407 36.12 -21.56 -5.89
N TYR A 408 35.29 -22.56 -5.56
CA TYR A 408 34.61 -23.38 -6.56
C TYR A 408 33.54 -22.60 -7.33
N MET A 409 32.85 -21.67 -6.66
CA MET A 409 31.85 -20.82 -7.30
C MET A 409 32.47 -19.56 -7.90
N GLN A 410 33.31 -18.82 -7.17
CA GLN A 410 34.08 -17.64 -7.59
C GLN A 410 33.43 -16.82 -8.74
N VAL A 411 33.93 -16.90 -9.97
CA VAL A 411 33.41 -16.12 -11.10
C VAL A 411 32.23 -16.78 -11.83
N ALA A 412 31.91 -18.04 -11.56
CA ALA A 412 31.04 -18.87 -12.39
C ALA A 412 29.59 -18.33 -12.50
N PRO A 413 28.86 -17.98 -11.41
CA PRO A 413 27.51 -17.42 -11.54
C PRO A 413 27.46 -16.15 -12.39
N PHE A 414 28.33 -15.19 -12.08
CA PHE A 414 28.31 -13.88 -12.70
C PHE A 414 28.83 -13.92 -14.15
N ARG A 415 29.85 -14.72 -14.45
CA ARG A 415 30.35 -14.89 -15.83
C ARG A 415 29.42 -15.73 -16.70
N ALA A 416 28.74 -16.75 -16.16
CA ALA A 416 27.71 -17.46 -16.90
C ALA A 416 26.56 -16.51 -17.29
N TYR A 417 26.12 -15.66 -16.35
CA TYR A 417 25.15 -14.60 -16.66
C TYR A 417 25.68 -13.62 -17.72
N CYS A 418 26.91 -13.11 -17.58
CA CYS A 418 27.47 -12.16 -18.55
C CYS A 418 27.61 -12.77 -19.95
N TYR A 419 27.97 -14.04 -20.06
CA TYR A 419 28.02 -14.76 -21.34
C TYR A 419 26.63 -14.90 -21.97
N GLU A 420 25.63 -15.38 -21.21
CA GLU A 420 24.24 -15.46 -21.68
C GLU A 420 23.71 -14.08 -22.09
N PHE A 421 23.99 -13.03 -21.30
CA PHE A 421 23.52 -11.67 -21.57
C PHE A 421 24.21 -11.01 -22.76
N TYR A 422 25.48 -11.32 -23.02
CA TYR A 422 26.13 -10.86 -24.25
C TYR A 422 25.53 -11.57 -25.47
N HIS A 423 25.43 -12.90 -25.44
CA HIS A 423 25.00 -13.70 -26.58
C HIS A 423 23.48 -13.65 -26.87
N ALA A 424 22.65 -13.32 -25.88
CA ALA A 424 21.23 -13.02 -26.08
C ALA A 424 20.97 -11.84 -27.04
N TYR A 425 21.98 -11.01 -27.31
CA TYR A 425 21.87 -9.81 -28.14
C TYR A 425 22.84 -9.78 -29.34
N ASP A 426 23.38 -10.94 -29.76
CA ASP A 426 24.23 -11.05 -30.95
C ASP A 426 23.56 -10.48 -32.21
N GLU A 427 22.41 -11.04 -32.61
CA GLU A 427 21.65 -10.59 -33.79
C GLU A 427 21.26 -9.10 -33.70
N PHE A 428 21.01 -8.59 -32.48
CA PHE A 428 20.70 -7.18 -32.26
C PHE A 428 21.91 -6.29 -32.58
N ARG A 429 23.12 -6.63 -32.11
CA ARG A 429 24.32 -5.83 -32.39
C ARG A 429 24.66 -5.84 -33.88
N ASP A 430 24.71 -7.03 -34.48
CA ASP A 430 25.04 -7.21 -35.90
C ASP A 430 24.11 -6.41 -36.82
N ARG A 431 22.80 -6.49 -36.57
CA ARG A 431 21.79 -5.75 -37.35
C ARG A 431 21.81 -4.25 -37.06
N TYR A 432 22.07 -3.84 -35.82
CA TYR A 432 22.16 -2.42 -35.48
C TYR A 432 23.36 -1.76 -36.17
N GLU A 433 24.54 -2.41 -36.16
CA GLU A 433 25.73 -1.89 -36.83
C GLU A 433 25.58 -1.92 -38.37
N ALA A 434 24.90 -2.92 -38.92
CA ALA A 434 24.58 -2.97 -40.35
C ALA A 434 23.59 -1.88 -40.83
N GLU A 435 22.65 -1.45 -39.97
CA GLU A 435 21.67 -0.40 -40.32
C GLU A 435 22.18 1.03 -40.03
N PHE A 436 22.88 1.23 -38.91
CA PHE A 436 23.29 2.57 -38.43
C PHE A 436 24.79 2.88 -38.62
N GLY A 437 25.62 1.90 -39.00
CA GLY A 437 27.05 2.07 -39.25
C GLY A 437 27.90 2.28 -37.99
N HIS A 438 27.35 2.01 -36.80
CA HIS A 438 28.06 2.04 -35.52
C HIS A 438 27.36 1.13 -34.49
N GLY A 439 28.11 0.68 -33.47
CA GLY A 439 27.53 -0.08 -32.35
C GLY A 439 26.51 0.72 -31.52
N PRO A 440 25.58 0.05 -30.82
CA PRO A 440 24.52 0.68 -30.04
C PRO A 440 25.03 1.39 -28.77
N TYR A 441 24.31 2.43 -28.32
CA TYR A 441 24.57 3.04 -27.00
C TYR A 441 24.21 2.09 -25.87
N LEU A 442 25.12 1.94 -24.89
CA LEU A 442 24.98 1.09 -23.71
C LEU A 442 25.12 1.91 -22.43
N GLU A 443 24.29 1.62 -21.43
CA GLU A 443 24.48 2.09 -20.05
C GLU A 443 25.70 1.40 -19.42
N ALA A 444 26.33 2.06 -18.44
CA ALA A 444 27.61 1.61 -17.87
C ALA A 444 27.60 0.17 -17.33
N THR A 445 26.51 -0.25 -16.70
CA THR A 445 26.35 -1.62 -16.18
C THR A 445 26.25 -2.65 -17.31
N VAL A 446 25.47 -2.35 -18.36
CA VAL A 446 25.36 -3.19 -19.56
C VAL A 446 26.70 -3.29 -20.26
N GLN A 447 27.38 -2.17 -20.51
CA GLN A 447 28.69 -2.14 -21.16
C GLN A 447 29.73 -2.97 -20.39
N HIS A 448 29.73 -2.88 -19.06
CA HIS A 448 30.63 -3.65 -18.20
C HIS A 448 30.34 -5.16 -18.27
N ARG A 449 29.08 -5.57 -18.15
CA ARG A 449 28.67 -6.99 -18.17
C ARG A 449 28.84 -7.61 -19.56
N TRP A 450 28.50 -6.89 -20.64
CA TRP A 450 28.76 -7.33 -22.01
C TRP A 450 30.26 -7.49 -22.30
N LYS A 451 31.11 -6.55 -21.86
CA LYS A 451 32.57 -6.67 -22.00
C LYS A 451 33.15 -7.86 -21.23
N ILE A 452 32.51 -8.28 -20.14
CA ILE A 452 32.88 -9.53 -19.46
C ILE A 452 32.40 -10.74 -20.28
N GLY A 453 31.15 -10.74 -20.76
CA GLY A 453 30.59 -11.81 -21.59
C GLY A 453 31.39 -12.09 -22.86
N GLU A 454 31.78 -11.04 -23.59
CA GLU A 454 32.65 -11.06 -24.77
C GLU A 454 33.97 -11.82 -24.52
N THR A 455 34.51 -11.76 -23.29
CA THR A 455 35.77 -12.43 -22.92
C THR A 455 35.62 -13.86 -22.42
N VAL A 456 34.39 -14.37 -22.27
CA VAL A 456 34.13 -15.74 -21.79
C VAL A 456 33.97 -16.66 -22.99
N THR A 457 34.77 -17.72 -23.05
CA THR A 457 34.63 -18.73 -24.10
C THR A 457 33.43 -19.65 -23.85
N GLU A 458 32.86 -20.24 -24.92
CA GLU A 458 31.78 -21.24 -24.76
C GLU A 458 32.21 -22.42 -23.86
N GLN A 459 33.50 -22.80 -23.90
CA GLN A 459 34.05 -23.83 -23.03
C GLN A 459 34.02 -23.43 -21.55
N GLU A 460 34.41 -22.20 -21.21
CA GLU A 460 34.29 -21.66 -19.85
C GLU A 460 32.83 -21.55 -19.41
N TYR A 461 31.93 -21.06 -20.28
CA TYR A 461 30.49 -21.01 -19.98
C TYR A 461 29.92 -22.40 -19.66
N ARG A 462 30.26 -23.42 -20.46
CA ARG A 462 29.89 -24.82 -20.22
C ARG A 462 30.48 -25.35 -18.90
N GLU A 463 31.69 -24.94 -18.51
CA GLU A 463 32.28 -25.28 -17.21
C GLU A 463 31.56 -24.57 -16.04
N TYR A 464 31.27 -23.28 -16.17
CA TYR A 464 30.54 -22.50 -15.16
C TYR A 464 29.13 -23.07 -14.93
N GLY A 465 28.41 -23.43 -16.00
CA GLY A 465 27.12 -24.13 -15.92
C GLY A 465 27.20 -25.48 -15.19
N GLN A 466 28.27 -26.27 -15.42
CA GLN A 466 28.51 -27.50 -14.67
C GLN A 466 28.77 -27.21 -13.17
N ARG A 467 29.60 -26.22 -12.84
CA ARG A 467 29.92 -25.81 -11.46
C ARG A 467 28.67 -25.36 -10.69
N ILE A 468 27.83 -24.55 -11.33
CA ILE A 468 26.50 -24.14 -10.82
C ILE A 468 25.59 -25.36 -10.62
N GLY A 469 25.55 -26.29 -11.58
CA GLY A 469 24.75 -27.52 -11.50
C GLY A 469 25.16 -28.47 -10.37
N VAL A 470 26.48 -28.63 -10.14
CA VAL A 470 27.03 -29.38 -9.01
C VAL A 470 26.65 -28.71 -7.69
N PHE A 471 26.87 -27.41 -7.55
CA PHE A 471 26.50 -26.67 -6.34
C PHE A 471 24.99 -26.75 -6.03
N ARG A 472 24.12 -26.58 -7.04
CA ARG A 472 22.66 -26.67 -6.87
C ARG A 472 22.21 -28.04 -6.36
N LYS A 473 22.76 -29.13 -6.94
CA LYS A 473 22.50 -30.51 -6.47
C LYS A 473 22.99 -30.71 -5.03
N TRP A 474 24.22 -30.29 -4.75
CA TRP A 474 24.83 -30.39 -3.43
C TRP A 474 24.01 -29.63 -2.36
N PHE A 475 23.61 -28.39 -2.65
CA PHE A 475 22.88 -27.54 -1.73
C PHE A 475 21.50 -28.13 -1.38
N ASN A 476 20.77 -28.61 -2.39
CA ASN A 476 19.47 -29.24 -2.19
C ASN A 476 19.58 -30.49 -1.29
N ILE A 477 20.64 -31.29 -1.42
CA ILE A 477 20.86 -32.49 -0.59
C ILE A 477 21.38 -32.12 0.82
N HIS A 478 22.48 -31.37 0.91
CA HIS A 478 23.25 -31.21 2.15
C HIS A 478 22.85 -30.01 3.01
N VAL A 479 22.14 -29.03 2.45
CA VAL A 479 21.67 -27.82 3.15
C VAL A 479 20.16 -27.87 3.36
N MET A 480 19.36 -27.96 2.28
CA MET A 480 17.89 -27.92 2.36
C MET A 480 17.24 -29.28 2.67
N ASN A 481 17.98 -30.39 2.50
CA ASN A 481 17.49 -31.77 2.63
C ASN A 481 16.22 -32.06 1.78
N VAL A 482 16.27 -31.73 0.49
CA VAL A 482 15.21 -32.01 -0.48
C VAL A 482 15.29 -33.48 -0.91
N THR A 483 14.87 -34.38 -0.02
CA THR A 483 14.74 -35.82 -0.27
C THR A 483 13.28 -36.27 -0.17
N ALA A 484 12.94 -37.40 -0.80
CA ALA A 484 11.55 -37.87 -0.86
C ALA A 484 11.02 -38.20 0.55
N GLY A 485 9.97 -37.49 0.98
CA GLY A 485 9.39 -37.61 2.33
C GLY A 485 10.04 -36.71 3.39
N ALA A 486 11.04 -35.88 3.04
CA ALA A 486 11.64 -34.94 3.98
C ALA A 486 10.70 -33.78 4.36
N PRO A 487 10.85 -33.20 5.57
CA PRO A 487 10.17 -31.96 5.92
C PRO A 487 10.56 -30.82 4.98
N GLN A 488 9.58 -30.04 4.49
CA GLN A 488 9.89 -28.81 3.75
C GLN A 488 10.71 -27.85 4.63
N ALA A 489 11.75 -27.29 4.03
CA ALA A 489 12.64 -26.34 4.66
C ALA A 489 12.50 -24.94 4.04
N ALA A 490 12.61 -23.91 4.86
CA ALA A 490 12.76 -22.53 4.43
C ALA A 490 14.09 -21.97 4.95
N MET A 491 14.69 -21.04 4.20
CA MET A 491 15.94 -20.37 4.58
C MET A 491 15.68 -18.87 4.72
N ILE A 492 16.10 -18.30 5.86
CA ILE A 492 16.12 -16.84 6.05
C ILE A 492 17.38 -16.33 5.37
N LEU A 493 17.27 -15.30 4.54
CA LEU A 493 18.45 -14.67 3.92
C LEU A 493 18.71 -13.28 4.52
N PRO A 494 19.97 -12.83 4.57
CA PRO A 494 20.26 -11.43 4.71
C PRO A 494 19.67 -10.65 3.54
N PHE A 495 19.23 -9.45 3.81
CA PHE A 495 19.14 -8.40 2.81
C PHE A 495 19.31 -7.07 3.53
N ASP A 496 20.39 -6.34 3.22
CA ASP A 496 20.67 -5.05 3.84
C ASP A 496 20.74 -3.96 2.76
N ARG A 497 20.23 -2.78 3.12
CA ARG A 497 20.27 -1.55 2.34
C ARG A 497 20.52 -0.39 3.31
N ASP A 498 21.61 0.33 3.10
CA ASP A 498 22.00 1.50 3.89
C ASP A 498 21.26 2.78 3.47
N GLY A 499 19.93 2.68 3.44
CA GLY A 499 19.02 3.80 3.22
C GLY A 499 18.67 4.08 1.75
N PRO A 500 18.12 5.28 1.47
CA PRO A 500 17.70 5.65 0.12
C PRO A 500 18.90 5.91 -0.81
N SER A 501 18.74 5.57 -2.09
CA SER A 501 19.59 6.10 -3.16
C SER A 501 18.91 7.30 -3.79
N TYR A 502 19.68 8.36 -4.10
CA TYR A 502 19.16 9.59 -4.70
C TYR A 502 19.62 9.74 -6.16
N LYS A 503 18.76 10.26 -7.03
CA LYS A 503 19.03 10.38 -8.48
C LYS A 503 20.15 11.37 -8.86
N ASP A 504 20.58 12.22 -7.93
CA ASP A 504 21.68 13.19 -8.08
C ASP A 504 23.01 12.72 -7.45
N GLU A 505 23.05 11.55 -6.81
CA GLU A 505 24.32 10.89 -6.49
C GLU A 505 25.00 10.37 -7.76
N LYS A 506 26.34 10.33 -7.76
CA LYS A 506 27.09 9.65 -8.82
C LYS A 506 26.70 8.16 -8.82
N PRO A 507 26.30 7.57 -9.96
CA PRO A 507 26.00 6.15 -10.04
C PRO A 507 27.14 5.28 -9.50
N ARG A 508 26.78 4.19 -8.80
CA ARG A 508 27.73 3.20 -8.30
C ARG A 508 28.48 2.58 -9.49
N ALA A 509 29.76 2.30 -9.31
CA ALA A 509 30.54 1.58 -10.33
C ALA A 509 30.01 0.13 -10.45
N PRO A 510 29.76 -0.38 -11.67
CA PRO A 510 29.15 -1.69 -11.89
C PRO A 510 29.80 -2.82 -11.09
N ALA A 511 28.97 -3.52 -10.31
CA ALA A 511 29.38 -4.65 -9.49
C ALA A 511 29.83 -5.85 -10.34
N SER A 512 30.62 -6.72 -9.72
CA SER A 512 31.00 -8.03 -10.26
C SER A 512 31.07 -9.02 -9.11
N PRO A 513 29.91 -9.46 -8.58
CA PRO A 513 29.85 -10.32 -7.40
C PRO A 513 30.57 -11.64 -7.66
N GLN A 514 31.20 -12.17 -6.62
CA GLN A 514 31.97 -13.41 -6.67
C GLN A 514 31.48 -14.40 -5.61
N GLY A 515 31.54 -15.68 -5.94
CA GLY A 515 31.22 -16.77 -5.05
C GLY A 515 29.71 -17.02 -4.96
N VAL A 516 29.26 -17.24 -3.73
CA VAL A 516 27.86 -17.36 -3.34
C VAL A 516 27.58 -16.27 -2.31
N THR A 517 26.71 -15.33 -2.67
CA THR A 517 26.20 -14.26 -1.81
C THR A 517 24.69 -14.43 -1.58
N ALA A 518 24.10 -13.67 -0.66
CA ALA A 518 22.68 -13.79 -0.33
C ALA A 518 21.76 -13.39 -1.50
N GLU A 519 22.16 -12.37 -2.27
CA GLU A 519 21.42 -11.81 -3.40
C GLU A 519 21.40 -12.78 -4.58
N LEU A 520 22.53 -13.45 -4.84
CA LEU A 520 22.67 -14.41 -5.95
C LEU A 520 22.05 -15.78 -5.64
N LEU A 521 21.86 -16.15 -4.37
CA LEU A 521 21.57 -17.53 -3.99
C LEU A 521 20.27 -18.06 -4.61
N SER A 522 19.19 -17.28 -4.61
CA SER A 522 17.90 -17.71 -5.16
C SER A 522 17.89 -17.82 -6.68
N ALA A 523 18.70 -17.00 -7.36
CA ALA A 523 18.96 -17.13 -8.79
C ALA A 523 19.75 -18.40 -9.11
N VAL A 524 20.89 -18.59 -8.45
CA VAL A 524 21.79 -19.74 -8.63
C VAL A 524 21.08 -21.07 -8.34
N LEU A 525 20.21 -21.12 -7.33
CA LEU A 525 19.43 -22.31 -6.96
C LEU A 525 18.11 -22.47 -7.74
N GLN A 526 17.66 -21.47 -8.50
CA GLN A 526 16.35 -21.42 -9.17
C GLN A 526 15.17 -21.55 -8.18
N THR A 527 15.34 -21.06 -6.95
CA THR A 527 14.35 -21.11 -5.87
C THR A 527 13.47 -19.86 -5.83
N PRO A 528 12.27 -19.95 -5.22
CA PRO A 528 11.43 -18.79 -4.97
C PRO A 528 11.92 -18.04 -3.73
N GLN A 529 11.83 -16.72 -3.76
CA GLN A 529 12.22 -15.84 -2.65
C GLN A 529 11.20 -14.71 -2.49
N MET A 530 10.76 -14.48 -1.25
CA MET A 530 9.85 -13.39 -0.90
C MET A 530 10.57 -12.34 -0.05
N MET A 531 10.36 -11.08 -0.43
CA MET A 531 10.79 -9.89 0.30
C MET A 531 9.56 -9.22 0.90
N ALA A 532 9.53 -9.01 2.22
CA ALA A 532 8.40 -8.41 2.93
C ALA A 532 8.86 -7.30 3.88
N PRO A 533 8.43 -6.03 3.69
CA PRO A 533 8.58 -4.98 4.70
C PRO A 533 7.91 -5.42 6.01
N PHE A 534 8.58 -5.24 7.14
CA PHE A 534 8.00 -5.49 8.47
C PHE A 534 8.28 -4.35 9.48
N ALA A 535 9.30 -3.54 9.20
CA ALA A 535 9.72 -2.41 10.00
C ALA A 535 10.16 -1.24 9.10
N GLN A 536 10.47 -0.09 9.70
CA GLN A 536 11.09 1.03 9.00
C GLN A 536 12.08 1.78 9.90
N LEU A 537 13.22 2.18 9.33
CA LEU A 537 14.29 2.91 10.02
C LEU A 537 14.24 4.41 9.67
N PRO A 538 14.40 5.31 10.66
CA PRO A 538 14.36 6.75 10.43
C PRO A 538 15.66 7.27 9.81
N TYR A 539 15.55 8.17 8.84
CA TYR A 539 16.69 8.93 8.31
C TYR A 539 16.33 10.41 8.14
N LYS A 540 17.34 11.28 7.98
CA LYS A 540 17.14 12.69 7.62
C LYS A 540 17.34 12.84 6.11
N SER A 541 16.28 13.16 5.38
CA SER A 541 16.39 13.33 3.92
C SER A 541 17.16 14.60 3.58
N ARG A 542 18.16 14.48 2.70
CA ARG A 542 18.91 15.63 2.18
C ARG A 542 18.12 16.44 1.16
N VAL A 543 17.02 15.90 0.63
CA VAL A 543 16.15 16.57 -0.35
C VAL A 543 14.99 17.30 0.35
N SER A 544 14.27 16.64 1.27
CA SER A 544 13.13 17.27 1.96
C SER A 544 13.52 18.05 3.22
N GLY A 545 14.73 17.81 3.75
CA GLY A 545 15.21 18.32 5.04
C GLY A 545 14.54 17.68 6.26
N ARG A 546 13.54 16.81 6.06
CA ARG A 546 12.69 16.24 7.12
C ARG A 546 13.25 14.90 7.63
N LYS A 547 12.70 14.45 8.76
CA LYS A 547 12.75 13.04 9.16
C LYS A 547 11.84 12.25 8.21
N GLU A 548 12.42 11.32 7.48
CA GLU A 548 11.75 10.34 6.62
C GLU A 548 12.02 8.94 7.18
N TYR A 549 11.42 7.91 6.58
CA TYR A 549 11.62 6.51 6.97
C TYR A 549 11.92 5.66 5.74
N HIS A 550 12.82 4.68 5.87
CA HIS A 550 13.13 3.67 4.87
C HIS A 550 12.67 2.31 5.39
N ALA A 551 12.04 1.50 4.53
CA ALA A 551 11.55 0.17 4.93
C ALA A 551 12.71 -0.77 5.27
N VAL A 552 12.44 -1.73 6.16
CA VAL A 552 13.31 -2.86 6.47
C VAL A 552 12.54 -4.14 6.15
N HIS A 553 13.15 -4.98 5.32
CA HIS A 553 12.53 -6.19 4.77
C HIS A 553 13.07 -7.44 5.44
N GLY A 554 12.18 -8.40 5.67
CA GLY A 554 12.53 -9.79 5.90
C GLY A 554 12.60 -10.53 4.56
N SER A 555 13.55 -11.45 4.44
CA SER A 555 13.79 -12.25 3.24
C SER A 555 13.69 -13.73 3.56
N ILE A 556 12.82 -14.45 2.84
CA ILE A 556 12.66 -15.91 2.98
C ILE A 556 12.76 -16.57 1.60
N MET A 557 13.66 -17.54 1.50
CA MET A 557 13.83 -18.41 0.33
C MET A 557 13.24 -19.80 0.61
N GLY A 558 12.48 -20.33 -0.34
CA GLY A 558 11.92 -21.68 -0.28
C GLY A 558 12.75 -22.71 -1.04
N ILE A 559 12.29 -23.96 -1.03
CA ILE A 559 12.71 -24.98 -2.00
C ILE A 559 12.13 -24.68 -3.39
N GLN A 560 12.69 -25.28 -4.45
CA GLN A 560 12.18 -25.14 -5.82
C GLN A 560 10.69 -25.55 -5.88
N GLY A 561 9.85 -24.72 -6.48
CA GLY A 561 8.38 -24.87 -6.48
C GLY A 561 7.68 -24.43 -5.18
N GLY A 562 8.39 -24.29 -4.06
CA GLY A 562 7.86 -23.93 -2.73
C GLY A 562 7.41 -22.48 -2.56
N GLY A 563 7.05 -21.78 -3.65
CA GLY A 563 6.49 -20.43 -3.61
C GLY A 563 5.26 -20.29 -2.70
N PRO A 564 4.27 -21.22 -2.74
CA PRO A 564 3.12 -21.18 -1.83
C PRO A 564 3.54 -21.20 -0.35
N THR A 565 4.46 -22.10 -0.01
CA THR A 565 5.00 -22.28 1.34
C THR A 565 5.69 -21.03 1.87
N VAL A 566 6.43 -20.31 1.01
CA VAL A 566 7.09 -19.05 1.41
C VAL A 566 6.05 -17.97 1.74
N ILE A 567 5.04 -17.79 0.90
CA ILE A 567 4.00 -16.77 1.12
C ILE A 567 3.19 -17.09 2.39
N SER A 568 2.74 -18.33 2.57
CA SER A 568 1.97 -18.74 3.75
C SER A 568 2.79 -18.65 5.04
N THR A 569 4.11 -18.89 4.97
CA THR A 569 5.03 -18.66 6.10
C THR A 569 5.11 -17.19 6.48
N VAL A 570 5.34 -16.29 5.51
CA VAL A 570 5.38 -14.83 5.78
C VAL A 570 4.03 -14.34 6.30
N GLN A 571 2.93 -14.76 5.68
CA GLN A 571 1.58 -14.37 6.08
C GLN A 571 1.31 -14.76 7.54
N LYS A 572 1.47 -16.04 7.89
CA LYS A 572 1.25 -16.54 9.25
C LYS A 572 2.17 -15.87 10.27
N ALA A 573 3.41 -15.58 9.90
CA ALA A 573 4.36 -14.88 10.77
C ALA A 573 3.85 -13.49 11.14
N LEU A 574 3.46 -12.67 10.15
CA LEU A 574 2.93 -11.33 10.38
C LEU A 574 1.60 -11.38 11.17
N GLU A 575 0.68 -12.26 10.80
CA GLU A 575 -0.60 -12.46 11.50
C GLU A 575 -0.40 -12.85 12.97
N SER A 576 0.50 -13.80 13.26
CA SER A 576 0.77 -14.28 14.63
C SER A 576 1.37 -13.22 15.55
N ALA A 577 2.07 -12.24 14.99
CA ALA A 577 2.64 -11.11 15.73
C ALA A 577 1.74 -9.86 15.71
N LEU A 578 0.56 -9.95 15.09
CA LEU A 578 -0.38 -8.84 14.83
C LEU A 578 0.26 -7.69 14.01
N TRP A 579 1.26 -7.98 13.17
CA TRP A 579 1.92 -7.00 12.31
C TRP A 579 1.12 -6.79 11.02
N ARG A 580 1.28 -5.62 10.39
CA ARG A 580 0.63 -5.34 9.10
C ARG A 580 1.15 -6.28 8.00
N SER A 581 0.23 -6.95 7.31
CA SER A 581 0.45 -7.66 6.04
C SER A 581 0.37 -6.75 4.81
N ARG A 582 0.15 -5.43 5.00
CA ARG A 582 -0.02 -4.41 3.96
C ARG A 582 0.81 -3.16 4.22
N VAL A 583 1.49 -2.70 3.16
CA VAL A 583 2.11 -1.36 3.08
C VAL A 583 1.18 -0.34 2.40
N ASP A 584 1.35 0.91 2.80
CA ASP A 584 0.57 2.04 2.30
C ASP A 584 1.23 2.68 1.05
N VAL A 585 0.51 3.58 0.39
CA VAL A 585 0.90 4.19 -0.90
C VAL A 585 1.66 5.50 -0.68
N GLY A 586 2.73 5.72 -1.47
CA GLY A 586 3.45 6.99 -1.54
C GLY A 586 4.58 7.14 -0.52
N ARG A 587 4.53 8.20 0.30
CA ARG A 587 5.69 8.69 1.08
C ARG A 587 6.20 7.73 2.17
N LEU A 588 5.33 6.89 2.73
CA LEU A 588 5.65 5.99 3.84
C LEU A 588 5.06 4.61 3.57
N ALA A 589 5.89 3.56 3.64
CA ALA A 589 5.41 2.18 3.57
C ALA A 589 4.50 1.82 4.74
N PHE A 590 4.71 2.44 5.91
CA PHE A 590 3.85 2.27 7.08
C PHE A 590 3.61 3.62 7.80
N PRO A 591 2.42 3.84 8.42
CA PRO A 591 2.25 4.95 9.36
C PRO A 591 3.20 4.77 10.55
N VAL A 592 3.67 5.87 11.12
CA VAL A 592 4.77 5.86 12.10
C VAL A 592 4.25 5.50 13.49
N GLY A 593 4.52 4.27 13.93
CA GLY A 593 4.18 3.80 15.28
C GLY A 593 5.28 4.06 16.31
N ASN A 594 4.90 4.10 17.59
CA ASN A 594 5.81 4.28 18.72
C ASN A 594 6.30 2.92 19.25
N ASN A 595 7.06 2.19 18.44
CA ASN A 595 7.69 0.90 18.78
C ASN A 595 9.06 0.76 18.11
N SER A 596 9.81 -0.30 18.43
CA SER A 596 11.14 -0.56 17.86
C SER A 596 11.16 -0.70 16.33
N ARG A 597 10.04 -1.07 15.72
CA ARG A 597 9.85 -1.17 14.26
C ARG A 597 9.50 0.17 13.59
N ASN A 598 9.15 1.22 14.37
CA ASN A 598 8.55 2.47 13.92
C ASN A 598 7.25 2.29 13.09
N VAL A 599 6.50 1.20 13.28
CA VAL A 599 5.31 0.84 12.48
C VAL A 599 4.04 0.91 13.34
N ASP A 600 2.99 1.54 12.83
CA ASP A 600 1.67 1.57 13.46
C ASP A 600 0.77 0.45 12.93
N ASP A 601 0.78 -0.67 13.65
CA ASP A 601 -0.05 -1.84 13.36
C ASP A 601 -1.49 -1.72 13.92
N SER A 602 -1.94 -0.55 14.40
CA SER A 602 -3.34 -0.40 14.85
C SER A 602 -4.38 -0.65 13.75
N GLY A 603 -3.96 -0.64 12.48
CA GLY A 603 -4.75 -1.05 11.31
C GLY A 603 -4.59 -2.50 10.85
N SER A 604 -3.76 -3.34 11.50
CA SER A 604 -3.64 -4.77 11.14
C SER A 604 -4.81 -5.60 11.67
N ALA A 605 -5.33 -5.25 12.85
CA ALA A 605 -6.45 -5.93 13.47
C ALA A 605 -7.76 -5.60 12.73
N GLY A 606 -8.34 -6.60 12.06
CA GLY A 606 -9.67 -6.52 11.44
C GLY A 606 -10.78 -6.30 12.46
N LYS A 607 -10.97 -5.04 12.90
CA LYS A 607 -11.97 -4.56 13.88
C LYS A 607 -12.25 -5.54 15.03
N ALA A 608 -11.20 -5.97 15.73
CA ALA A 608 -11.37 -6.46 17.09
C ALA A 608 -12.04 -5.36 17.93
N ASN A 609 -13.23 -5.66 18.47
CA ASN A 609 -14.01 -4.71 19.26
C ASN A 609 -13.34 -4.46 20.63
N TYR A 610 -12.31 -3.62 20.65
CA TYR A 610 -11.86 -2.98 21.88
C TYR A 610 -13.03 -2.21 22.47
N ALA A 611 -13.53 -2.69 23.61
CA ALA A 611 -14.58 -2.02 24.36
C ALA A 611 -14.15 -0.57 24.62
N LEU A 612 -14.98 0.40 24.22
CA LEU A 612 -14.65 1.81 24.38
C LEU A 612 -14.32 2.09 25.86
N SER A 613 -13.13 2.64 26.11
CA SER A 613 -12.73 3.08 27.44
C SER A 613 -13.86 3.90 28.08
N LYS A 614 -14.28 3.51 29.30
CA LYS A 614 -15.41 4.09 30.05
C LYS A 614 -15.35 5.63 30.18
N HIS A 615 -14.17 6.22 30.01
CA HIS A 615 -13.95 7.66 30.12
C HIS A 615 -13.96 8.42 28.77
N SER A 616 -14.16 7.71 27.65
CA SER A 616 -14.25 8.31 26.31
C SER A 616 -15.46 9.22 26.16
N ARG A 617 -15.28 10.34 25.45
CA ARG A 617 -16.37 11.26 25.07
C ARG A 617 -17.41 10.62 24.15
N ALA A 618 -17.07 9.52 23.47
CA ALA A 618 -18.01 8.75 22.67
C ALA A 618 -18.90 7.83 23.55
N ALA A 619 -18.32 7.15 24.54
CA ALA A 619 -19.07 6.30 25.48
C ALA A 619 -20.15 7.12 26.24
N ARG A 620 -19.80 8.33 26.70
CA ARG A 620 -20.73 9.27 27.36
C ARG A 620 -21.85 9.84 26.46
N ARG A 621 -21.82 9.58 25.14
CA ARG A 621 -22.95 9.88 24.25
C ARG A 621 -23.88 8.69 24.08
N ALA A 622 -23.33 7.47 24.06
CA ALA A 622 -24.09 6.23 23.94
C ALA A 622 -25.00 5.93 25.14
N THR A 623 -24.64 6.41 26.35
CA THR A 623 -25.44 6.25 27.58
C THR A 623 -26.54 7.31 27.74
N SER A 624 -27.10 7.80 26.63
CA SER A 624 -28.28 8.67 26.63
C SER A 624 -29.52 7.77 26.59
N PRO A 625 -30.50 7.89 27.51
CA PRO A 625 -31.70 7.03 27.50
C PRO A 625 -32.45 7.17 26.17
N GLY A 626 -32.49 6.08 25.39
CA GLY A 626 -33.25 6.05 24.15
C GLY A 626 -34.75 6.07 24.43
N ILE A 627 -35.49 6.96 23.76
CA ILE A 627 -36.95 6.87 23.73
C ILE A 627 -37.31 5.54 23.06
N ASN A 628 -38.06 4.70 23.77
CA ASN A 628 -38.39 3.36 23.33
C ASN A 628 -39.53 3.41 22.30
N THR A 629 -39.19 3.40 21.01
CA THR A 629 -40.15 3.56 19.90
C THR A 629 -40.89 2.26 19.58
N ASP A 630 -41.66 1.76 20.53
CA ASP A 630 -42.64 0.71 20.27
C ASP A 630 -43.86 1.28 19.52
N LYS A 631 -44.46 0.48 18.64
CA LYS A 631 -45.44 0.90 17.62
C LYS A 631 -46.88 0.97 18.13
N SER A 632 -47.06 1.31 19.41
CA SER A 632 -48.34 1.25 20.14
C SER A 632 -49.18 2.55 20.08
N LEU A 633 -48.66 3.62 19.48
CA LEU A 633 -49.33 4.93 19.37
C LEU A 633 -49.75 5.27 17.93
N LYS A 634 -50.50 4.38 17.28
CA LYS A 634 -51.16 4.66 15.99
C LYS A 634 -52.66 4.98 16.09
N ASP A 635 -53.31 4.56 17.18
CA ASP A 635 -54.76 4.64 17.35
C ASP A 635 -55.13 5.67 18.42
N VAL A 636 -54.89 6.95 18.12
CA VAL A 636 -55.38 8.10 18.92
C VAL A 636 -55.95 9.15 17.97
N ASP A 637 -57.28 9.31 17.98
CA ASP A 637 -57.97 10.28 17.13
C ASP A 637 -57.67 11.73 17.52
N LEU A 638 -57.55 12.59 16.51
CA LEU A 638 -57.42 14.04 16.69
C LEU A 638 -58.79 14.65 17.02
N PRO A 639 -58.90 15.50 18.07
CA PRO A 639 -60.19 16.10 18.44
C PRO A 639 -60.65 17.10 17.37
N SER A 640 -61.77 16.79 16.72
CA SER A 640 -62.41 17.72 15.77
C SER A 640 -63.19 18.82 16.50
N SER A 641 -63.09 20.06 16.02
CA SER A 641 -63.81 21.21 16.59
C SER A 641 -64.29 22.21 15.53
N THR A 642 -65.23 21.76 14.70
CA THR A 642 -65.98 22.66 13.80
C THR A 642 -67.17 23.28 14.56
N ALA A 643 -66.94 24.35 15.32
CA ALA A 643 -67.98 25.06 16.07
C ALA A 643 -67.78 26.59 16.12
N VAL A 644 -68.42 27.27 15.16
CA VAL A 644 -69.04 28.63 15.19
C VAL A 644 -68.77 29.52 16.43
N GLY A 645 -68.27 30.76 16.28
CA GLY A 645 -68.13 31.64 17.48
C GLY A 645 -67.72 33.13 17.42
N ILE A 646 -67.54 33.80 16.27
CA ILE A 646 -67.24 35.27 16.16
C ILE A 646 -65.92 35.73 16.89
N PRO A 647 -65.45 37.01 16.90
CA PRO A 647 -64.03 37.25 16.54
C PRO A 647 -63.19 38.18 17.46
N SER A 648 -61.91 38.37 17.06
CA SER A 648 -61.11 39.64 17.09
C SER A 648 -59.74 39.63 17.81
N SER A 649 -58.82 40.42 17.22
CA SER A 649 -57.60 41.02 17.81
C SER A 649 -56.41 40.14 18.28
N ALA A 650 -55.40 40.09 17.40
CA ALA A 650 -54.02 40.50 17.67
C ALA A 650 -53.17 39.85 18.79
N ARG A 651 -52.27 38.94 18.38
CA ARG A 651 -50.84 38.98 18.76
C ARG A 651 -49.96 38.75 17.51
N PRO A 652 -49.07 39.68 17.11
CA PRO A 652 -48.27 39.55 15.89
C PRO A 652 -46.96 38.78 16.14
N SER A 653 -46.70 37.72 15.36
CA SER A 653 -45.38 37.09 15.26
C SER A 653 -44.52 37.81 14.21
N ILE A 654 -43.36 38.33 14.62
CA ILE A 654 -42.55 39.27 13.82
C ILE A 654 -41.64 38.52 12.82
N LEU A 655 -42.25 37.77 11.88
CA LEU A 655 -41.55 37.10 10.77
C LEU A 655 -42.28 37.18 9.41
N ALA A 656 -43.45 37.82 9.34
CA ALA A 656 -44.33 37.79 8.17
C ALA A 656 -44.33 39.06 7.28
N VAL A 657 -43.29 39.90 7.34
CA VAL A 657 -43.14 41.07 6.45
C VAL A 657 -41.69 41.20 5.95
N HIS A 658 -41.44 40.75 4.71
CA HIS A 658 -40.55 41.38 3.72
C HIS A 658 -40.46 40.57 2.39
N GLY A 659 -41.56 39.97 1.95
CA GLY A 659 -41.65 39.20 0.70
C GLY A 659 -41.70 40.05 -0.58
N SER A 660 -40.81 41.04 -0.76
CA SER A 660 -40.80 41.91 -1.95
C SER A 660 -39.52 42.78 -2.13
N ALA A 661 -38.34 42.16 -2.20
CA ALA A 661 -37.10 42.89 -2.54
C ALA A 661 -36.10 42.05 -3.38
N GLY A 662 -36.28 42.02 -4.70
CA GLY A 662 -35.41 41.26 -5.62
C GLY A 662 -34.03 41.92 -5.82
N VAL A 663 -32.97 41.28 -5.32
CA VAL A 663 -31.58 41.78 -5.47
C VAL A 663 -30.95 41.27 -6.77
N GLN A 664 -31.16 42.00 -7.88
CA GLN A 664 -30.41 41.77 -9.12
C GLN A 664 -28.93 42.16 -8.95
N LYS A 665 -28.02 41.18 -9.06
CA LYS A 665 -26.57 41.42 -9.11
C LYS A 665 -26.18 42.01 -10.47
N LYS A 666 -26.10 43.34 -10.59
CA LYS A 666 -25.43 43.98 -11.73
C LYS A 666 -23.95 43.59 -11.76
N SER A 667 -23.44 43.22 -12.93
CA SER A 667 -22.02 42.94 -13.16
C SER A 667 -21.17 44.19 -12.88
N LYS A 668 -19.92 43.99 -12.41
CA LYS A 668 -18.97 45.08 -12.18
C LYS A 668 -17.98 45.15 -13.34
N PRO A 669 -17.73 46.33 -13.94
CA PRO A 669 -16.74 46.49 -14.99
C PRO A 669 -15.31 46.41 -14.44
N VAL A 670 -14.38 45.97 -15.29
CA VAL A 670 -12.96 45.77 -14.96
C VAL A 670 -12.22 47.12 -14.91
N ARG A 671 -12.31 47.84 -13.78
CA ARG A 671 -11.31 48.84 -13.32
C ARG A 671 -11.65 49.45 -11.95
N LYS A 672 -10.88 49.09 -10.91
CA LYS A 672 -10.42 49.96 -9.78
C LYS A 672 -9.76 49.13 -8.66
N GLY A 673 -8.47 48.83 -8.81
CA GLY A 673 -7.65 48.09 -7.82
C GLY A 673 -7.20 48.91 -6.61
N ARG A 674 -8.10 49.67 -5.95
CA ARG A 674 -7.80 50.37 -4.68
C ARG A 674 -8.95 50.17 -3.70
N LEU A 675 -8.68 49.50 -2.58
CA LEU A 675 -9.63 49.35 -1.47
C LEU A 675 -10.03 50.72 -0.91
N SER A 676 -11.34 50.95 -0.77
CA SER A 676 -11.90 52.11 -0.07
C SER A 676 -11.34 52.20 1.36
N ALA A 677 -11.16 53.41 1.89
CA ALA A 677 -10.64 53.63 3.24
C ALA A 677 -11.49 52.91 4.32
N LYS A 678 -12.81 52.81 4.12
CA LYS A 678 -13.73 52.06 5.02
C LYS A 678 -13.62 50.53 4.88
N ALA A 679 -13.04 50.03 3.79
CA ALA A 679 -12.71 48.61 3.64
C ALA A 679 -11.33 48.30 4.23
N ARG A 680 -10.34 49.16 4.01
CA ARG A 680 -9.00 49.07 4.59
C ARG A 680 -9.03 49.04 6.12
N ARG A 681 -9.73 49.99 6.77
CA ARG A 681 -9.97 50.00 8.23
C ARG A 681 -10.71 48.79 8.81
N ARG A 682 -11.34 47.95 7.98
CA ARG A 682 -11.92 46.67 8.41
C ARG A 682 -10.95 45.51 8.24
N HIS A 683 -10.08 45.58 7.23
CA HIS A 683 -9.00 44.62 7.01
C HIS A 683 -7.89 44.78 8.06
N GLU A 684 -7.50 46.03 8.35
CA GLU A 684 -6.57 46.41 9.43
C GLU A 684 -7.05 45.85 10.78
N ARG A 685 -8.29 46.16 11.20
CA ARG A 685 -8.91 45.58 12.40
C ARG A 685 -9.07 44.05 12.38
N GLY A 686 -9.19 43.45 11.19
CA GLY A 686 -9.22 41.99 11.03
C GLY A 686 -7.86 41.36 11.31
N LEU A 687 -6.77 42.01 10.89
CA LEU A 687 -5.39 41.61 11.19
C LEU A 687 -5.07 41.80 12.68
N GLU A 688 -5.41 42.96 13.26
CA GLU A 688 -5.26 43.23 14.71
C GLU A 688 -5.94 42.13 15.56
N MET A 689 -7.16 41.72 15.20
CA MET A 689 -7.87 40.63 15.89
C MET A 689 -7.24 39.26 15.65
N ALA A 690 -6.69 38.98 14.46
CA ALA A 690 -5.99 37.74 14.18
C ALA A 690 -4.68 37.63 14.98
N GLU A 691 -3.92 38.72 15.07
CA GLU A 691 -2.69 38.81 15.86
C GLU A 691 -2.96 38.63 17.36
N ALA A 692 -3.98 39.31 17.90
CA ALA A 692 -4.41 39.10 19.28
C ALA A 692 -4.85 37.66 19.57
N VAL A 693 -5.37 36.93 18.57
CA VAL A 693 -5.71 35.51 18.68
C VAL A 693 -4.47 34.61 18.61
N THR A 694 -3.49 34.89 17.74
CA THR A 694 -2.23 34.12 17.70
C THR A 694 -1.42 34.32 18.98
N GLU A 695 -1.35 35.53 19.52
CA GLU A 695 -0.62 35.84 20.76
C GLU A 695 -1.23 35.12 21.98
N ARG A 696 -2.57 35.15 22.11
CA ARG A 696 -3.32 34.35 23.11
C ARG A 696 -3.10 32.85 22.94
N THR A 697 -2.95 32.36 21.70
CA THR A 697 -2.72 30.95 21.41
C THR A 697 -1.28 30.55 21.77
N GLY A 698 -0.28 31.36 21.46
CA GLY A 698 1.11 31.18 21.88
C GLY A 698 1.25 31.16 23.41
N LYS A 699 0.58 32.07 24.12
CA LYS A 699 0.53 32.08 25.60
C LYS A 699 -0.13 30.81 26.18
N LYS A 700 -1.15 30.25 25.53
CA LYS A 700 -1.74 28.95 25.91
C LYS A 700 -0.77 27.78 25.65
N ILE A 701 -0.06 27.78 24.52
CA ILE A 701 0.92 26.74 24.17
C ILE A 701 2.09 26.72 25.17
N LYS A 702 2.67 27.88 25.52
CA LYS A 702 3.73 27.97 26.55
C LYS A 702 3.27 27.38 27.90
N ARG A 703 2.08 27.78 28.37
CA ARG A 703 1.45 27.20 29.58
C ARG A 703 1.15 25.70 29.49
N SER A 704 0.97 25.17 28.28
CA SER A 704 0.83 23.72 28.07
C SER A 704 2.15 22.99 28.22
N PHE A 705 3.26 23.55 27.71
CA PHE A 705 4.60 22.99 27.90
C PHE A 705 5.06 23.06 29.37
N GLU A 706 4.77 24.15 30.08
CA GLU A 706 5.02 24.26 31.52
C GLU A 706 4.26 23.19 32.32
N ARG A 707 2.97 22.96 31.99
CA ARG A 707 2.18 21.88 32.60
C ARG A 707 2.72 20.50 32.27
N ALA A 708 3.13 20.24 31.03
CA ALA A 708 3.74 18.97 30.64
C ALA A 708 5.06 18.72 31.39
N ARG A 709 5.92 19.74 31.52
CA ARG A 709 7.17 19.66 32.30
C ARG A 709 6.91 19.39 33.78
N ASN A 710 5.88 20.01 34.37
CA ASN A 710 5.49 19.77 35.77
C ASN A 710 4.80 18.41 35.98
N ILE A 711 4.23 17.79 34.93
CA ILE A 711 3.76 16.41 34.98
C ILE A 711 4.96 15.45 34.91
N GLN A 712 5.92 15.69 34.01
CA GLN A 712 7.14 14.89 33.89
C GLN A 712 8.02 14.95 35.15
N SER A 713 8.19 16.12 35.77
CA SER A 713 8.97 16.22 37.02
C SER A 713 8.32 15.46 38.18
N ARG A 714 6.99 15.48 38.27
CA ARG A 714 6.21 14.71 39.28
C ARG A 714 6.19 13.21 38.98
N ALA A 715 6.14 12.81 37.70
CA ALA A 715 6.28 11.41 37.32
C ALA A 715 7.64 10.85 37.76
N LYS A 716 8.73 11.60 37.54
CA LYS A 716 10.07 11.21 37.99
C LYS A 716 10.20 11.11 39.52
N THR A 717 9.44 11.90 40.28
CA THR A 717 9.39 11.74 41.76
C THR A 717 8.63 10.49 42.18
N TRP A 718 7.59 10.09 41.43
CA TRP A 718 6.88 8.83 41.67
C TRP A 718 7.69 7.60 41.26
N GLU A 719 8.48 7.66 40.19
CA GLU A 719 9.45 6.60 39.84
C GLU A 719 10.46 6.37 40.97
N GLU A 720 10.95 7.43 41.61
CA GLU A 720 11.87 7.34 42.75
C GLU A 720 11.19 6.80 44.02
N VAL A 721 9.95 7.19 44.30
CA VAL A 721 9.14 6.62 45.40
C VAL A 721 8.83 5.14 45.17
N ASN A 722 8.49 4.75 43.95
CA ASN A 722 8.23 3.35 43.60
C ASN A 722 9.51 2.50 43.71
N ARG A 723 10.66 3.03 43.25
CA ARG A 723 11.96 2.34 43.41
C ARG A 723 12.28 2.10 44.90
N VAL A 724 12.07 3.09 45.77
CA VAL A 724 12.26 2.95 47.21
C VAL A 724 11.26 1.94 47.84
N ALA A 725 10.04 1.81 47.29
CA ALA A 725 9.09 0.79 47.72
C ALA A 725 9.50 -0.63 47.27
N GLU A 726 10.03 -0.78 46.06
CA GLU A 726 10.57 -2.06 45.55
C GLU A 726 11.84 -2.48 46.32
N GLU A 727 12.78 -1.55 46.55
CA GLU A 727 13.97 -1.74 47.40
C GLU A 727 13.59 -2.18 48.83
N ALA A 728 12.49 -1.65 49.39
CA ALA A 728 11.97 -2.05 50.69
C ALA A 728 11.30 -3.45 50.69
N GLU A 729 10.56 -3.81 49.63
CA GLU A 729 9.99 -5.16 49.49
C GLU A 729 11.07 -6.23 49.29
N GLU A 730 12.13 -5.96 48.52
CA GLU A 730 13.25 -6.90 48.36
C GLU A 730 13.99 -7.12 49.69
N GLY A 731 14.23 -6.06 50.47
CA GLY A 731 14.79 -6.16 51.81
C GLY A 731 13.94 -7.04 52.76
N GLY A 732 12.62 -6.89 52.71
CA GLY A 732 11.69 -7.72 53.48
C GLY A 732 11.72 -9.20 53.07
N ARG A 733 11.72 -9.50 51.76
CA ARG A 733 11.75 -10.88 51.24
C ARG A 733 13.10 -11.57 51.46
N ALA A 734 14.21 -10.83 51.49
CA ALA A 734 15.52 -11.37 51.84
C ALA A 734 15.59 -11.86 53.30
N LEU A 735 14.95 -11.15 54.24
CA LEU A 735 14.86 -11.56 55.65
C LEU A 735 14.00 -12.81 55.84
N GLN A 736 12.85 -12.92 55.17
CA GLN A 736 11.95 -14.08 55.32
C GLN A 736 12.57 -15.41 54.84
N ARG A 737 13.41 -15.40 53.80
CA ARG A 737 14.04 -16.64 53.27
C ARG A 737 15.04 -17.30 54.23
N ASN A 738 15.52 -16.59 55.25
CA ASN A 738 16.46 -17.13 56.23
C ASN A 738 15.79 -17.70 57.50
N ALA A 739 14.47 -17.53 57.66
CA ALA A 739 13.73 -17.93 58.86
C ALA A 739 12.99 -19.27 58.73
N PHE A 740 12.76 -19.76 57.50
CA PHE A 740 11.89 -20.91 57.20
C PHE A 740 12.68 -22.23 56.92
N ALA A 741 13.93 -22.31 57.39
CA ALA A 741 14.83 -23.45 57.18
C ALA A 741 15.21 -24.18 58.48
N ALA A 742 14.42 -23.98 59.55
CA ALA A 742 14.54 -24.65 60.83
C ALA A 742 13.13 -24.80 61.46
N LEU A 743 12.98 -25.79 62.34
CA LEU A 743 11.74 -26.15 63.04
C LEU A 743 10.66 -26.80 62.15
N ASP A 744 10.93 -28.05 61.78
CA ASP A 744 9.92 -29.06 61.46
C ASP A 744 10.07 -30.13 62.56
N ASP A 745 9.24 -30.07 63.61
CA ASP A 745 9.17 -31.00 64.76
C ASP A 745 7.86 -30.75 65.59
N ASP A 746 7.38 -31.79 66.29
CA ASP A 746 6.43 -31.81 67.43
C ASP A 746 4.98 -31.24 67.30
N GLU A 747 4.11 -32.03 66.65
CA GLU A 747 3.03 -32.84 67.28
C GLU A 747 1.93 -32.24 68.24
N HIS A 748 0.65 -32.61 67.93
CA HIS A 748 -0.57 -32.74 68.79
C HIS A 748 -1.40 -31.53 69.32
N GLY A 749 -2.71 -31.50 68.98
CA GLY A 749 -3.81 -31.44 69.98
C GLY A 749 -4.89 -30.32 69.93
N GLY A 750 -6.19 -30.71 69.83
CA GLY A 750 -7.31 -29.99 70.49
C GLY A 750 -8.48 -29.36 69.67
N GLN A 751 -9.57 -30.12 69.50
CA GLN A 751 -11.03 -29.80 69.65
C GLN A 751 -11.56 -28.33 69.46
N GLU A 752 -12.52 -28.04 68.55
CA GLU A 752 -14.01 -27.94 68.74
C GLU A 752 -14.49 -26.69 69.53
N GLU A 753 -15.63 -25.99 69.32
CA GLU A 753 -16.79 -25.91 68.38
C GLU A 753 -17.54 -24.58 68.73
N ASP A 754 -18.48 -23.94 68.02
CA ASP A 754 -18.91 -23.78 66.60
C ASP A 754 -19.96 -22.60 66.53
N GLY A 755 -20.48 -22.18 65.36
CA GLY A 755 -21.80 -21.50 65.26
C GLY A 755 -22.01 -20.33 64.27
N ASP A 756 -22.96 -20.54 63.34
CA ASP A 756 -23.99 -19.64 62.74
C ASP A 756 -23.79 -18.11 62.53
N ASP A 757 -23.64 -17.74 61.24
CA ASP A 757 -24.64 -17.09 60.34
C ASP A 757 -25.33 -15.71 60.65
N LYS A 758 -25.61 -14.97 59.54
CA LYS A 758 -26.44 -13.75 59.32
C LYS A 758 -25.99 -12.38 59.86
N GLY A 759 -25.96 -11.40 58.93
CA GLY A 759 -26.03 -9.95 59.20
C GLY A 759 -25.85 -9.09 57.94
N TRP A 760 -26.91 -8.44 57.44
CA TRP A 760 -26.88 -7.52 56.27
C TRP A 760 -27.43 -6.14 56.65
N ALA A 761 -27.21 -5.16 55.75
CA ALA A 761 -27.86 -3.83 55.64
C ALA A 761 -27.13 -2.66 56.38
N THR A 762 -26.60 -1.65 55.66
CA THR A 762 -27.19 -0.34 55.23
C THR A 762 -27.44 0.66 56.38
N ASP A 763 -27.25 1.98 56.28
CA ASP A 763 -26.61 2.84 55.25
C ASP A 763 -26.34 4.26 55.83
N GLU A 764 -25.56 5.07 55.11
CA GLU A 764 -25.55 6.56 54.98
C GLU A 764 -25.63 7.54 56.20
N ASP A 765 -24.61 8.42 56.23
CA ASP A 765 -24.67 9.91 56.28
C ASP A 765 -24.49 10.83 57.53
N SER A 766 -23.61 11.82 57.30
CA SER A 766 -23.74 13.28 57.58
C SER A 766 -23.46 13.95 58.95
N SER A 767 -22.34 14.70 59.00
CA SER A 767 -22.10 15.98 59.75
C SER A 767 -22.04 15.97 61.30
N GLY A 768 -21.47 16.97 62.01
CA GLY A 768 -20.60 18.08 61.56
C GLY A 768 -20.58 19.36 62.44
N SER A 769 -19.80 19.39 63.54
CA SER A 769 -19.45 20.60 64.36
C SER A 769 -18.23 20.28 65.27
N THR A 770 -17.20 21.09 65.56
CA THR A 770 -17.04 22.49 66.04
C THR A 770 -17.56 22.74 67.47
N SER A 771 -16.81 23.31 68.46
CA SER A 771 -15.42 23.83 68.49
C SER A 771 -14.92 24.16 69.93
N LYS A 772 -13.59 24.36 70.11
CA LYS A 772 -12.89 25.14 71.19
C LYS A 772 -12.86 24.52 72.62
N ALA A 773 -11.92 24.82 73.53
CA ALA A 773 -10.77 25.77 73.56
C ALA A 773 -9.60 25.27 74.48
N ALA A 774 -8.44 25.95 74.41
CA ALA A 774 -7.45 26.19 75.50
C ALA A 774 -6.66 24.99 76.09
N GLU A 775 -5.38 25.08 76.49
CA GLU A 775 -4.22 26.02 76.32
C GLU A 775 -2.96 25.23 76.81
N ASP A 776 -1.67 25.62 76.85
CA ASP A 776 -0.83 26.80 76.53
C ASP A 776 0.64 26.28 76.29
N ALA A 777 1.59 27.19 76.04
CA ALA A 777 3.05 27.09 76.25
C ALA A 777 3.91 26.31 75.21
N GLN A 778 5.07 26.80 74.74
CA GLN A 778 5.75 28.10 75.01
C GLN A 778 6.80 28.48 73.94
N SER A 779 7.26 29.74 73.98
CA SER A 779 8.51 30.33 73.45
C SER A 779 8.54 31.10 72.09
N LEU A 780 9.15 32.29 72.17
CA LEU A 780 9.56 33.31 71.17
C LEU A 780 10.65 34.18 71.88
N PRO A 781 11.59 34.93 71.23
CA PRO A 781 11.40 36.01 70.23
C PRO A 781 12.29 35.83 68.96
N VAL A 782 12.19 36.56 67.81
CA VAL A 782 11.78 37.93 67.41
C VAL A 782 12.89 39.01 67.44
N SER A 783 13.41 39.36 66.25
CA SER A 783 13.86 40.69 65.73
C SER A 783 14.87 40.50 64.58
N GLY A 784 15.01 41.39 63.58
CA GLY A 784 14.29 42.61 63.21
C GLY A 784 14.67 43.07 61.78
N VAL A 785 13.97 44.06 61.21
CA VAL A 785 14.18 44.55 59.82
C VAL A 785 14.87 45.92 59.82
N PRO A 786 15.74 46.19 58.82
CA PRO A 786 15.81 47.53 58.24
C PRO A 786 15.87 47.57 56.70
N ILE A 787 15.28 48.64 56.15
CA ILE A 787 15.35 49.18 54.77
C ILE A 787 15.45 50.70 54.99
N PRO A 788 16.43 51.46 54.43
CA PRO A 788 16.16 52.12 53.13
C PRO A 788 17.38 52.57 52.25
N ALA A 789 17.02 53.03 51.04
CA ALA A 789 17.74 53.93 50.12
C ALA A 789 19.05 53.43 49.45
N GLY A 790 19.36 53.78 48.19
CA GLY A 790 18.55 54.46 47.14
C GLY A 790 19.23 55.70 46.52
N ARG A 791 19.36 55.70 45.18
CA ARG A 791 19.52 56.80 44.19
C ARG A 791 19.71 56.12 42.80
N ASP A 792 18.91 56.39 41.77
CA ASP A 792 18.83 57.59 40.89
C ASP A 792 19.97 57.52 39.83
N ASP A 793 19.77 57.68 38.50
CA ASP A 793 18.61 58.12 37.69
C ASP A 793 18.68 57.63 36.20
N ASP A 794 17.54 57.77 35.47
CA ASP A 794 17.31 57.92 34.00
C ASP A 794 17.85 56.90 32.97
N ASP A 795 17.32 56.74 31.74
CA ASP A 795 15.95 56.68 31.13
C ASP A 795 16.18 56.10 29.69
N ASP A 796 15.36 55.30 29.01
CA ASP A 796 13.91 55.19 28.74
C ASP A 796 13.40 55.99 27.50
N GLU A 797 12.26 55.57 26.94
CA GLU A 797 11.61 55.99 25.66
C GLU A 797 12.41 55.74 24.35
N ILE A 798 11.95 55.01 23.32
CA ILE A 798 10.61 54.58 22.80
C ILE A 798 9.81 55.68 22.08
N LEU A 799 9.58 55.50 20.77
CA LEU A 799 8.28 55.67 20.09
C LEU A 799 8.27 55.01 18.69
#